data_AF-A0A970HTE4-F1
#
_entry.id   AF-A0A970HTE4-F1
#
_cell.length_a   1.000
_cell.length_b   1.000
_cell.length_c   1.000
_cell.angle_alpha   90.00
_cell.angle_beta   90.00
_cell.angle_gamma   90.00
#
_symmetry.space_group_name_H-M   'P 1'
#
loop_
_entity.id
_entity.type
_entity.pdbx_description
1 polymer ?
#
loop_
_entity_poly.entity_id
_entity_poly.type
_entity_poly.pdbx_seq_one_letter_code
_entity_poly.pdbx_strand_id
1 'polypeptide(L)'
;MQKLSPKPNAVPAPYRTERRLDPDAFATPPPSYRAMPFWSWNDSITREGALRQIDEFHKAGVGGFYAHARPGIWTPFLSDEWFELFALCVDRASELGMQVWIYDECSYPSGFAGGLVHDHDPTLAQKMLHCRLVSPADAPHEHTVARFWVLQHAPGRTDYRSASQEGPPPASHAQLIEFFVATHPGIPWLNGRPYIDVLHPKAAAAFLAVAYEPYLRFKEHFGTVIPGVFTDEPHFEPLRSSSPDFLLALPWTPDLPQVYRATFGEELVPRLPELVLDTVHGYRTRVRYWQLLSRLFIERWLRPIYDWCDQHGLLLTGHFWEHALTPDYTGSIMLPTAWQHIPGVDLLGRDSLKDRQKWDLGERGIWNGTPEQMGNIAMIKAVTSVAHQTGRARVLSETYGGAGWDLNFAKQKIIAEWQAALGVNLLVPHLSHYSLRGERKHEHPPSFLGHQPYWDDYPVVHEYLSRLHYALSQGTYEAEVLVLHPMTSVWVGHRASRQPFETIGDPHIVPSHLKERLKLDLDDLVKDLSAEGWSHDLGDELILQDLAAVEGARLRVGAMTYDVVVLPPCVNLLASTVDLLERLLDAGGKVAAVGRMPQFVDGLPDECLSRLLSRIHIFPTARDLLAWLPAVSSRKARIDLSEPGCIYTHVRRLAGGRLVFAVNVGPAAHRDVNVLIQLPDDVQGEPVVERLDLATGTAAALPHAVVDEGEMGPTVQVQLDFAVEESHLLLVRGAPASPVPASAPDGQRAITGTSPTGRHEPRGPVRRRTLGRRWRFERRDPNVLVLARCAYQLEGPDGKATEWSHPLPQPALKRLLRRRYGWPEITFREVQPWRKYAGGPPEPVDELTRLCFRVDLAFDPSPEQQLELVVEEAAEWSVAVNGRPVSPSGDWWIDPAMQRLPVGHVLRRGENVIELACRFREDMSFEPVYLIGDFAVETYDMRTFRLTHEPDTLAAGSWIYQGYPFYAGRMA
;
A
#
# COMPACT_ATOMS: atom_id res chain seq x y z
N MET A 1 15.82 -3.57 29.33
CA MET A 1 15.26 -4.30 28.17
C MET A 1 16.41 -4.90 27.38
N GLN A 2 16.25 -6.07 26.77
CA GLN A 2 17.31 -6.69 25.95
C GLN A 2 17.42 -5.96 24.60
N LYS A 3 18.63 -5.91 24.01
CA LYS A 3 18.81 -5.40 22.64
C LYS A 3 18.03 -6.28 21.67
N LEU A 4 17.22 -5.65 20.83
CA LEU A 4 16.43 -6.32 19.80
C LEU A 4 17.28 -6.33 18.53
N SER A 5 17.89 -7.48 18.22
CA SER A 5 18.62 -7.68 16.97
C SER A 5 17.98 -8.86 16.24
N PRO A 6 17.20 -8.62 15.17
CA PRO A 6 16.70 -9.70 14.33
C PRO A 6 17.93 -10.41 13.73
N LYS A 7 18.09 -11.69 14.04
CA LYS A 7 19.21 -12.47 13.48
C LYS A 7 18.88 -12.81 12.03
N PRO A 8 19.82 -12.58 11.09
CA PRO A 8 19.66 -13.09 9.74
C PRO A 8 19.95 -14.59 9.74
N ASN A 9 18.91 -15.41 9.72
CA ASN A 9 19.02 -16.83 9.38
C ASN A 9 18.92 -17.00 7.85
N ALA A 10 19.06 -18.24 7.37
CA ALA A 10 19.28 -18.55 5.95
C ALA A 10 18.04 -18.29 5.07
N VAL A 11 17.78 -17.03 4.73
CA VAL A 11 16.80 -16.60 3.71
C VAL A 11 17.01 -17.41 2.42
N PRO A 12 16.00 -17.93 1.71
CA PRO A 12 16.22 -18.69 0.47
C PRO A 12 16.95 -17.88 -0.60
N ALA A 13 17.74 -18.54 -1.46
CA ALA A 13 18.54 -17.90 -2.52
C ALA A 13 17.81 -16.81 -3.34
N PRO A 14 16.55 -16.97 -3.81
CA PRO A 14 15.86 -15.92 -4.59
C PRO A 14 15.57 -14.61 -3.81
N TYR A 15 15.72 -14.62 -2.48
CA TYR A 15 15.52 -13.47 -1.60
C TYR A 15 16.83 -13.03 -0.94
N ARG A 16 17.97 -13.46 -1.48
CA ARG A 16 19.30 -12.95 -1.14
C ARG A 16 19.77 -11.96 -2.20
N THR A 17 20.67 -11.09 -1.79
CA THR A 17 21.42 -10.21 -2.68
C THR A 17 22.66 -10.94 -3.19
N GLU A 18 22.86 -10.96 -4.51
CA GLU A 18 24.14 -11.37 -5.10
C GLU A 18 25.08 -10.17 -5.25
N ARG A 19 26.39 -10.42 -5.18
CA ARG A 19 27.40 -9.35 -5.30
C ARG A 19 27.58 -8.86 -6.73
N ARG A 20 27.12 -9.61 -7.72
CA ARG A 20 27.24 -9.30 -9.16
C ARG A 20 25.89 -9.51 -9.83
N LEU A 21 25.68 -8.77 -10.90
CA LEU A 21 24.52 -8.95 -11.77
C LEU A 21 24.81 -10.08 -12.76
N ASP A 22 24.05 -11.17 -12.68
CA ASP A 22 24.06 -12.23 -13.68
C ASP A 22 23.27 -11.77 -14.93
N PRO A 23 23.91 -11.69 -16.12
CA PRO A 23 23.25 -11.29 -17.36
C PRO A 23 22.08 -12.19 -17.78
N ASP A 24 22.16 -13.50 -17.53
CA ASP A 24 21.12 -14.44 -17.96
C ASP A 24 19.87 -14.28 -17.08
N ALA A 25 20.06 -14.13 -15.77
CA ALA A 25 18.99 -13.81 -14.83
C ALA A 25 18.44 -12.38 -15.02
N PHE A 26 19.23 -11.43 -15.54
CA PHE A 26 18.71 -10.12 -15.94
C PHE A 26 17.82 -10.22 -17.18
N ALA A 27 18.24 -10.99 -18.19
CA ALA A 27 17.48 -11.16 -19.41
C ALA A 27 16.14 -11.87 -19.15
N THR A 28 16.16 -12.91 -18.31
CA THR A 28 14.97 -13.69 -17.93
C THR A 28 14.90 -13.86 -16.40
N PRO A 29 14.32 -12.88 -15.68
CA PRO A 29 14.24 -12.93 -14.23
C PRO A 29 13.43 -14.13 -13.72
N PRO A 30 13.90 -14.79 -12.64
CA PRO A 30 13.14 -15.83 -11.95
C PRO A 30 11.76 -15.34 -11.47
N PRO A 31 10.77 -16.24 -11.30
CA PRO A 31 9.42 -15.89 -10.83
C PRO A 31 9.39 -15.06 -9.54
N SER A 32 10.35 -15.26 -8.63
CA SER A 32 10.48 -14.51 -7.37
C SER A 32 10.75 -13.00 -7.54
N TYR A 33 11.11 -12.53 -8.73
CA TYR A 33 11.31 -11.11 -9.05
C TYR A 33 10.14 -10.49 -9.80
N ARG A 34 9.14 -11.29 -10.16
CA ARG A 34 7.91 -10.85 -10.82
C ARG A 34 6.90 -10.44 -9.76
N ALA A 35 5.95 -9.57 -10.13
CA ALA A 35 4.88 -9.21 -9.20
C ALA A 35 3.99 -10.42 -8.86
N MET A 36 3.33 -10.34 -7.71
CA MET A 36 2.47 -11.40 -7.18
C MET A 36 1.22 -10.73 -6.59
N PRO A 37 0.06 -10.77 -7.26
CA PRO A 37 -1.11 -10.05 -6.79
C PRO A 37 -1.72 -10.68 -5.53
N PHE A 38 -2.48 -9.86 -4.80
CA PHE A 38 -3.47 -10.40 -3.87
C PHE A 38 -4.59 -11.04 -4.66
N TRP A 39 -4.69 -12.36 -4.57
CA TRP A 39 -5.77 -13.10 -5.19
C TRP A 39 -6.93 -13.21 -4.20
N SER A 40 -7.87 -12.29 -4.35
CA SER A 40 -9.02 -12.13 -3.48
C SER A 40 -9.99 -13.28 -3.66
N TRP A 41 -9.92 -14.26 -2.77
CA TRP A 41 -10.95 -15.29 -2.59
C TRP A 41 -12.14 -14.62 -1.95
N ASN A 42 -13.05 -14.15 -2.80
CA ASN A 42 -14.19 -13.34 -2.40
C ASN A 42 -15.52 -14.00 -2.81
N ASP A 43 -15.55 -15.30 -3.08
CA ASP A 43 -16.77 -16.04 -3.44
C ASP A 43 -16.74 -17.49 -2.90
N SER A 44 -17.58 -18.37 -3.42
CA SER A 44 -17.45 -19.82 -3.34
C SER A 44 -16.37 -20.24 -4.34
N ILE A 45 -15.22 -20.64 -3.83
CA ILE A 45 -14.08 -21.00 -4.66
C ILE A 45 -14.28 -22.42 -5.18
N THR A 46 -14.14 -22.61 -6.50
CA THR A 46 -14.29 -23.92 -7.14
C THR A 46 -12.94 -24.40 -7.66
N ARG A 47 -12.75 -25.73 -7.71
CA ARG A 47 -11.54 -26.33 -8.30
C ARG A 47 -11.27 -25.81 -9.71
N GLU A 48 -12.30 -25.78 -10.56
CA GLU A 48 -12.15 -25.33 -11.95
C GLU A 48 -11.79 -23.85 -12.03
N GLY A 49 -12.49 -22.98 -11.28
CA GLY A 49 -12.21 -21.55 -11.26
C GLY A 49 -10.82 -21.23 -10.76
N ALA A 50 -10.39 -21.88 -9.67
CA ALA A 50 -9.05 -21.74 -9.12
C ALA A 50 -7.96 -22.13 -10.13
N LEU A 51 -8.07 -23.31 -10.76
CA LEU A 51 -7.09 -23.76 -11.75
C LEU A 51 -7.05 -22.85 -12.98
N ARG A 52 -8.21 -22.40 -13.49
CA ARG A 52 -8.25 -21.47 -14.63
C ARG A 52 -7.54 -20.15 -14.33
N GLN A 53 -7.79 -19.54 -13.17
CA GLN A 53 -7.18 -18.26 -12.83
C GLN A 53 -5.67 -18.38 -12.55
N ILE A 54 -5.21 -19.49 -11.95
CA ILE A 54 -3.77 -19.78 -11.82
C ILE A 54 -3.10 -19.87 -13.20
N ASP A 55 -3.74 -20.55 -14.15
CA ASP A 55 -3.24 -20.65 -15.52
C ASP A 55 -3.22 -19.28 -16.23
N GLU A 56 -4.20 -18.41 -15.96
CA GLU A 56 -4.22 -17.03 -16.48
C GLU A 56 -3.08 -16.19 -15.89
N PHE A 57 -2.83 -16.28 -14.58
CA PHE A 57 -1.69 -15.62 -13.96
C PHE A 57 -0.36 -16.08 -14.58
N HIS A 58 -0.19 -17.37 -14.79
CA HIS A 58 1.00 -17.92 -15.42
C HIS A 58 1.20 -17.37 -16.84
N LYS A 59 0.14 -17.38 -17.67
CA LYS A 59 0.17 -16.84 -19.03
C LYS A 59 0.52 -15.34 -19.06
N ALA A 60 0.03 -14.58 -18.08
CA ALA A 60 0.31 -13.16 -17.93
C ALA A 60 1.73 -12.86 -17.38
N GLY A 61 2.54 -13.89 -17.09
CA GLY A 61 3.90 -13.73 -16.59
C GLY A 61 3.98 -13.31 -15.12
N VAL A 62 2.94 -13.59 -14.34
CA VAL A 62 2.92 -13.35 -12.89
C VAL A 62 3.75 -14.42 -12.15
N GLY A 63 4.45 -14.04 -11.08
CA GLY A 63 5.38 -14.93 -10.37
C GLY A 63 4.74 -15.90 -9.36
N GLY A 64 3.51 -15.61 -8.95
CA GLY A 64 2.83 -16.24 -7.82
C GLY A 64 1.64 -15.42 -7.38
N PHE A 65 1.05 -15.73 -6.24
CA PHE A 65 -0.10 -15.00 -5.69
C PHE A 65 -0.19 -15.19 -4.17
N TYR A 66 -0.89 -14.26 -3.51
CA TYR A 66 -1.29 -14.37 -2.11
C TYR A 66 -2.75 -14.83 -2.06
N ALA A 67 -3.01 -15.99 -1.47
CA ALA A 67 -4.38 -16.49 -1.31
C ALA A 67 -5.09 -15.70 -0.20
N HIS A 68 -5.88 -14.69 -0.57
CA HIS A 68 -6.41 -13.68 0.34
C HIS A 68 -7.92 -13.86 0.51
N ALA A 69 -8.38 -14.29 1.68
CA ALA A 69 -9.81 -14.30 1.98
C ALA A 69 -10.34 -12.87 2.07
N ARG A 70 -11.36 -12.53 1.27
CA ARG A 70 -11.83 -11.15 1.08
C ARG A 70 -13.35 -11.01 1.18
N PRO A 71 -13.84 -9.77 1.37
CA PRO A 71 -15.26 -9.43 1.41
C PRO A 71 -16.12 -10.16 0.37
N GLY A 72 -17.06 -10.96 0.87
CA GLY A 72 -18.00 -11.74 0.04
C GLY A 72 -17.68 -13.24 -0.04
N ILE A 73 -16.63 -13.71 0.64
CA ILE A 73 -16.24 -15.12 0.66
C ILE A 73 -17.27 -16.03 1.33
N TRP A 74 -17.65 -17.10 0.62
CA TRP A 74 -18.57 -18.13 1.08
C TRP A 74 -17.84 -19.40 1.54
N THR A 75 -16.67 -19.69 0.95
CA THR A 75 -15.78 -20.75 1.42
C THR A 75 -15.32 -20.44 2.86
N PRO A 76 -15.60 -21.28 3.86
CA PRO A 76 -15.27 -20.98 5.25
C PRO A 76 -13.75 -20.91 5.49
N PHE A 77 -13.28 -19.79 6.03
CA PHE A 77 -11.85 -19.53 6.28
C PHE A 77 -11.25 -20.54 7.25
N LEU A 78 -10.06 -21.08 6.93
CA LEU A 78 -9.34 -22.12 7.70
C LEU A 78 -10.14 -23.40 7.99
N SER A 79 -11.18 -23.68 7.21
CA SER A 79 -11.87 -24.98 7.22
C SER A 79 -11.13 -26.04 6.42
N ASP A 80 -11.57 -27.29 6.48
CA ASP A 80 -11.00 -28.35 5.63
C ASP A 80 -11.22 -28.06 4.13
N GLU A 81 -12.36 -27.47 3.75
CA GLU A 81 -12.62 -27.02 2.37
C GLU A 81 -11.59 -25.97 1.93
N TRP A 82 -11.27 -25.00 2.79
CA TRP A 82 -10.22 -24.00 2.52
C TRP A 82 -8.87 -24.67 2.25
N PHE A 83 -8.48 -25.65 3.07
CA PHE A 83 -7.20 -26.33 2.91
C PHE A 83 -7.15 -27.30 1.72
N GLU A 84 -8.27 -27.91 1.32
CA GLU A 84 -8.36 -28.69 0.08
C GLU A 84 -8.14 -27.80 -1.15
N LEU A 85 -8.71 -26.60 -1.16
CA LEU A 85 -8.50 -25.61 -2.21
C LEU A 85 -7.07 -25.05 -2.19
N PHE A 86 -6.52 -24.76 -1.01
CA PHE A 86 -5.15 -24.29 -0.89
C PHE A 86 -4.15 -25.35 -1.37
N ALA A 87 -4.37 -26.64 -1.06
CA ALA A 87 -3.57 -27.75 -1.58
C ALA A 87 -3.58 -27.79 -3.11
N LEU A 88 -4.76 -27.65 -3.72
CA LEU A 88 -4.90 -27.57 -5.19
C LEU A 88 -4.08 -26.41 -5.78
N CYS A 89 -4.07 -25.25 -5.11
CA CYS A 89 -3.28 -24.11 -5.55
C CYS A 89 -1.78 -24.35 -5.43
N VAL A 90 -1.33 -25.00 -4.35
CA VAL A 90 0.08 -25.37 -4.14
C VAL A 90 0.55 -26.36 -5.21
N ASP A 91 -0.24 -27.41 -5.48
CA ASP A 91 0.07 -28.40 -6.51
C ASP A 91 0.21 -27.74 -7.88
N ARG A 92 -0.78 -26.93 -8.28
CA ARG A 92 -0.76 -26.26 -9.58
C ARG A 92 0.37 -25.23 -9.69
N ALA A 93 0.62 -24.46 -8.64
CA ALA A 93 1.73 -23.51 -8.64
C ALA A 93 3.08 -24.21 -8.74
N SER A 94 3.25 -25.37 -8.08
CA SER A 94 4.46 -26.19 -8.20
C SER A 94 4.69 -26.67 -9.62
N GLU A 95 3.65 -27.11 -10.33
CA GLU A 95 3.74 -27.54 -11.74
C GLU A 95 4.18 -26.40 -12.68
N LEU A 96 3.75 -25.17 -12.39
CA LEU A 96 4.01 -23.99 -13.22
C LEU A 96 5.25 -23.20 -12.80
N GLY A 97 5.92 -23.59 -11.71
CA GLY A 97 7.06 -22.87 -11.14
C GLY A 97 6.67 -21.52 -10.51
N MET A 98 5.42 -21.39 -10.05
CA MET A 98 4.89 -20.21 -9.36
C MET A 98 4.98 -20.37 -7.84
N GLN A 99 4.76 -19.28 -7.11
CA GLN A 99 4.73 -19.26 -5.65
C GLN A 99 3.33 -19.01 -5.09
N VAL A 100 3.01 -19.64 -3.96
CA VAL A 100 1.76 -19.44 -3.21
C VAL A 100 2.12 -18.88 -1.84
N TRP A 101 1.70 -17.65 -1.56
CA TRP A 101 1.89 -17.04 -0.26
C TRP A 101 0.65 -17.22 0.61
N ILE A 102 0.91 -17.48 1.90
CA ILE A 102 -0.14 -17.49 2.92
C ILE A 102 -0.47 -16.03 3.24
N TYR A 103 -1.74 -15.68 3.19
CA TYR A 103 -2.25 -14.45 3.78
C TYR A 103 -2.94 -14.81 5.09
N ASP A 104 -2.53 -14.22 6.21
CA ASP A 104 -2.85 -14.73 7.55
C ASP A 104 -4.22 -14.32 8.11
N GLU A 105 -5.03 -13.64 7.30
CA GLU A 105 -6.32 -13.09 7.70
C GLU A 105 -7.48 -13.36 6.74
N CYS A 106 -8.67 -13.17 7.28
CA CYS A 106 -9.90 -13.01 6.51
C CYS A 106 -10.29 -11.53 6.54
N SER A 107 -10.03 -10.86 5.42
CA SER A 107 -9.88 -9.40 5.28
C SER A 107 -8.55 -8.90 5.85
N TYR A 108 -8.53 -7.91 6.74
CA TYR A 108 -7.38 -7.33 7.45
C TYR A 108 -7.94 -6.55 8.67
N PRO A 109 -7.17 -6.11 9.68
CA PRO A 109 -5.72 -6.30 9.90
C PRO A 109 -5.37 -7.63 10.60
N SER A 110 -4.12 -8.07 10.52
CA SER A 110 -3.59 -9.26 11.20
C SER A 110 -3.79 -9.21 12.71
N GLY A 111 -4.37 -10.27 13.25
CA GLY A 111 -4.44 -10.58 14.67
C GLY A 111 -5.73 -11.28 15.10
N PHE A 112 -6.81 -11.19 14.32
CA PHE A 112 -8.10 -11.77 14.68
C PHE A 112 -8.43 -13.07 13.93
N ALA A 113 -7.74 -13.39 12.84
CA ALA A 113 -7.91 -14.54 11.95
C ALA A 113 -9.38 -14.74 11.54
N GLY A 114 -10.02 -13.69 11.01
CA GLY A 114 -11.47 -13.73 10.70
C GLY A 114 -12.38 -13.91 11.93
N GLY A 115 -11.88 -13.56 13.12
CA GLY A 115 -12.56 -13.64 14.41
C GLY A 115 -12.26 -14.93 15.20
N LEU A 116 -11.53 -15.87 14.59
CA LEU A 116 -11.25 -17.19 15.17
C LEU A 116 -10.32 -17.12 16.40
N VAL A 117 -9.43 -16.13 16.49
CA VAL A 117 -8.55 -15.96 17.66
C VAL A 117 -9.35 -15.57 18.89
N HIS A 118 -10.34 -14.69 18.72
CA HIS A 118 -11.25 -14.33 19.80
C HIS A 118 -12.17 -15.49 20.18
N ASP A 119 -12.64 -16.28 19.20
CA ASP A 119 -13.43 -17.48 19.48
C ASP A 119 -12.61 -18.53 20.26
N HIS A 120 -11.29 -18.59 20.03
CA HIS A 120 -10.35 -19.45 20.76
C HIS A 120 -10.05 -18.95 22.18
N ASP A 121 -9.76 -17.65 22.37
CA ASP A 121 -9.54 -17.04 23.69
C ASP A 121 -10.17 -15.63 23.78
N PRO A 122 -11.39 -15.52 24.32
CA PRO A 122 -12.07 -14.23 24.47
C PRO A 122 -11.37 -13.23 25.39
N THR A 123 -10.46 -13.69 26.26
CA THR A 123 -9.74 -12.82 27.19
C THR A 123 -8.76 -11.90 26.46
N LEU A 124 -8.38 -12.25 25.24
CA LEU A 124 -7.49 -11.47 24.37
C LEU A 124 -8.20 -10.30 23.68
N ALA A 125 -9.49 -10.06 23.89
CA ALA A 125 -10.15 -8.90 23.30
C ALA A 125 -9.45 -7.59 23.71
N GLN A 126 -9.13 -6.75 22.73
CA GLN A 126 -8.35 -5.51 22.89
C GLN A 126 -8.91 -4.65 24.02
N LYS A 127 -7.99 -4.19 24.89
CA LYS A 127 -8.30 -3.28 25.98
C LYS A 127 -7.80 -1.87 25.64
N MET A 128 -8.58 -0.88 26.04
CA MET A 128 -8.31 0.53 25.72
C MET A 128 -8.53 1.35 26.97
N LEU A 129 -7.58 2.24 27.28
CA LEU A 129 -7.74 3.19 28.37
C LEU A 129 -8.42 4.45 27.84
N HIS A 130 -9.67 4.66 28.24
CA HIS A 130 -10.41 5.89 27.92
C HIS A 130 -10.20 6.92 29.01
N CYS A 131 -10.06 8.18 28.60
CA CYS A 131 -10.13 9.34 29.46
C CYS A 131 -11.36 10.17 29.09
N ARG A 132 -12.17 10.52 30.09
CA ARG A 132 -13.34 11.39 29.92
C ARG A 132 -13.44 12.45 31.01
N LEU A 133 -14.10 13.56 30.69
CA LEU A 133 -14.58 14.52 31.66
C LEU A 133 -15.80 13.92 32.39
N VAL A 134 -15.86 14.12 33.70
CA VAL A 134 -17.01 13.70 34.53
C VAL A 134 -17.38 14.79 35.52
N SER A 135 -18.65 14.83 35.90
CA SER A 135 -19.13 15.58 37.06
C SER A 135 -18.82 14.81 38.35
N PRO A 136 -18.59 15.48 39.49
CA PRO A 136 -18.48 14.80 40.79
C PRO A 136 -19.73 14.00 41.18
N ALA A 137 -20.88 14.32 40.59
CA ALA A 137 -22.13 13.58 40.78
C ALA A 137 -22.19 12.29 39.94
N ASP A 138 -21.33 12.13 38.94
CA ASP A 138 -21.38 10.98 38.03
C ASP A 138 -20.80 9.74 38.73
N ALA A 139 -21.59 8.66 38.68
CA ALA A 139 -21.13 7.35 39.15
C ALA A 139 -19.87 6.92 38.38
N PRO A 140 -18.88 6.31 39.07
CA PRO A 140 -17.73 5.70 38.41
C PRO A 140 -18.13 4.70 37.34
N HIS A 141 -17.37 4.70 36.25
CA HIS A 141 -17.43 3.59 35.31
C HIS A 141 -17.07 2.28 36.06
N GLU A 142 -17.69 1.17 35.68
CA GLU A 142 -17.49 -0.14 36.35
C GLU A 142 -16.01 -0.55 36.38
N HIS A 143 -15.27 -0.20 35.32
CA HIS A 143 -13.84 -0.50 35.16
C HIS A 143 -12.95 0.75 35.32
N THR A 144 -13.31 1.66 36.21
CA THR A 144 -12.48 2.83 36.53
C THR A 144 -11.12 2.39 37.09
N VAL A 145 -10.06 2.92 36.46
CA VAL A 145 -8.67 2.75 36.90
C VAL A 145 -8.33 3.82 37.93
N ALA A 146 -8.62 5.08 37.63
CA ALA A 146 -8.36 6.20 38.53
C ALA A 146 -9.16 7.46 38.14
N ARG A 147 -9.41 8.32 39.12
CA ARG A 147 -10.00 9.65 38.94
C ARG A 147 -9.03 10.72 39.43
N PHE A 148 -8.98 11.86 38.75
CA PHE A 148 -8.09 12.96 39.08
C PHE A 148 -8.80 14.30 39.01
N TRP A 149 -8.59 15.11 40.05
CA TRP A 149 -8.88 16.53 39.98
C TRP A 149 -7.76 17.22 39.21
N VAL A 150 -8.12 18.01 38.22
CA VAL A 150 -7.21 18.78 37.37
C VAL A 150 -7.42 20.26 37.64
N LEU A 151 -6.33 20.98 37.90
CA LEU A 151 -6.32 22.42 38.10
C LEU A 151 -5.36 23.06 37.10
N GLN A 152 -5.89 23.99 36.30
CA GLN A 152 -5.03 24.84 35.48
C GLN A 152 -4.70 26.12 36.25
N HIS A 153 -3.41 26.35 36.49
CA HIS A 153 -2.92 27.58 37.12
C HIS A 153 -2.63 28.67 36.10
N ALA A 154 -2.18 28.26 34.91
CA ALA A 154 -1.93 29.09 33.73
C ALA A 154 -1.90 28.17 32.49
N PRO A 155 -1.98 28.70 31.26
CA PRO A 155 -1.68 27.91 30.06
C PRO A 155 -0.36 27.14 30.23
N GLY A 156 -0.34 25.83 29.98
CA GLY A 156 0.87 24.99 30.08
C GLY A 156 1.28 24.59 31.50
N ARG A 157 0.62 25.12 32.53
CA ARG A 157 0.86 24.79 33.93
C ARG A 157 -0.39 24.18 34.54
N THR A 158 -0.58 22.90 34.22
CA THR A 158 -1.65 22.07 34.76
C THR A 158 -1.13 21.16 35.86
N ASP A 159 -1.69 21.30 37.05
CA ASP A 159 -1.47 20.39 38.17
C ASP A 159 -2.66 19.43 38.30
N TYR A 160 -2.40 18.27 38.89
CA TYR A 160 -3.44 17.27 39.14
C TYR A 160 -3.23 16.58 40.49
N ARG A 161 -4.31 16.09 41.09
CA ARG A 161 -4.28 15.28 42.31
C ARG A 161 -5.27 14.12 42.20
N SER A 162 -4.93 12.98 42.80
CA SER A 162 -5.87 11.85 42.85
C SER A 162 -7.16 12.25 43.56
N ALA A 163 -8.30 11.86 42.97
CA ALA A 163 -9.63 12.03 43.56
C ALA A 163 -10.05 10.84 44.44
N SER A 164 -9.13 9.91 44.73
CA SER A 164 -9.32 8.80 45.68
C SER A 164 -9.34 9.26 47.15
N GLN A 165 -8.88 10.47 47.44
CA GLN A 165 -9.08 11.11 48.75
C GLN A 165 -10.49 11.71 48.77
N GLU A 166 -11.40 11.13 49.56
CA GLU A 166 -12.74 11.70 49.79
C GLU A 166 -12.60 13.17 50.21
N GLY A 167 -13.13 14.07 49.38
CA GLY A 167 -13.04 15.50 49.64
C GLY A 167 -13.65 16.34 48.52
N PRO A 168 -14.10 17.57 48.84
CA PRO A 168 -14.60 18.50 47.84
C PRO A 168 -13.52 18.83 46.79
N PRO A 169 -13.91 19.35 45.61
CA PRO A 169 -12.95 19.83 44.61
C PRO A 169 -11.92 20.77 45.25
N PRO A 170 -10.64 20.69 44.84
CA PRO A 170 -9.57 21.51 45.42
C PRO A 170 -9.78 23.01 45.20
N ALA A 171 -10.51 23.37 44.14
CA ALA A 171 -10.91 24.73 43.81
C ALA A 171 -12.20 24.71 42.99
N SER A 172 -12.93 25.82 42.93
CA SER A 172 -14.20 25.93 42.18
C SER A 172 -14.07 25.71 40.67
N HIS A 173 -12.88 25.93 40.11
CA HIS A 173 -12.56 25.73 38.70
C HIS A 173 -11.87 24.37 38.42
N ALA A 174 -11.74 23.51 39.42
CA ALA A 174 -11.15 22.19 39.23
C ALA A 174 -12.10 21.30 38.41
N GLN A 175 -11.56 20.59 37.43
CA GLN A 175 -12.32 19.61 36.64
C GLN A 175 -11.95 18.19 37.09
N LEU A 176 -12.90 17.27 36.97
CA LEU A 176 -12.69 15.87 37.29
C LEU A 176 -12.56 15.08 35.99
N ILE A 177 -11.44 14.37 35.84
CA ILE A 177 -11.24 13.40 34.77
C ILE A 177 -11.26 11.98 35.34
N GLU A 178 -11.81 11.06 34.56
CA GLU A 178 -11.86 9.64 34.87
C GLU A 178 -11.14 8.84 33.79
N PHE A 179 -10.24 7.96 34.22
CA PHE A 179 -9.62 6.94 33.40
C PHE A 179 -10.29 5.59 33.69
N PHE A 180 -10.72 4.90 32.64
CA PHE A 180 -11.33 3.57 32.75
C PHE A 180 -10.95 2.68 31.57
N VAL A 181 -10.94 1.38 31.78
CA VAL A 181 -10.66 0.41 30.72
C VAL A 181 -11.96 0.01 30.03
N ALA A 182 -11.99 0.10 28.71
CA ALA A 182 -13.02 -0.49 27.87
C ALA A 182 -12.46 -1.65 27.04
N THR A 183 -13.32 -2.61 26.71
CA THR A 183 -13.00 -3.67 25.75
C THR A 183 -13.55 -3.30 24.38
N HIS A 184 -12.81 -3.59 23.31
CA HIS A 184 -13.29 -3.38 21.95
C HIS A 184 -14.62 -4.13 21.74
N PRO A 185 -15.70 -3.48 21.28
CA PRO A 185 -17.05 -4.09 21.25
C PRO A 185 -17.22 -5.12 20.12
N GLY A 186 -16.34 -5.07 19.13
CA GLY A 186 -16.45 -5.84 17.90
C GLY A 186 -17.23 -5.08 16.85
N ILE A 187 -16.87 -5.30 15.58
CA ILE A 187 -17.48 -4.61 14.44
C ILE A 187 -17.68 -5.59 13.29
N PRO A 188 -18.62 -5.32 12.36
CA PRO A 188 -18.91 -6.23 11.24
C PRO A 188 -17.66 -6.60 10.42
N TRP A 189 -16.76 -5.64 10.19
CA TRP A 189 -15.48 -5.86 9.50
C TRP A 189 -14.61 -6.96 10.12
N LEU A 190 -14.62 -7.04 11.45
CA LEU A 190 -13.91 -8.06 12.23
C LEU A 190 -14.79 -9.29 12.49
N ASN A 191 -15.71 -9.58 11.56
CA ASN A 191 -16.68 -10.68 11.66
C ASN A 191 -17.55 -10.63 12.94
N GLY A 192 -17.85 -9.43 13.42
CA GLY A 192 -18.62 -9.21 14.64
C GLY A 192 -17.86 -9.54 15.93
N ARG A 193 -16.53 -9.68 15.87
CA ARG A 193 -15.65 -9.93 17.03
C ARG A 193 -14.79 -8.72 17.36
N PRO A 194 -14.34 -8.59 18.62
CA PRO A 194 -13.31 -7.62 18.99
C PRO A 194 -12.01 -7.87 18.22
N TYR A 195 -11.27 -6.79 17.94
CA TYR A 195 -9.84 -6.95 17.65
C TYR A 195 -9.11 -7.45 18.91
N ILE A 196 -7.90 -8.00 18.75
CA ILE A 196 -7.15 -8.58 19.86
C ILE A 196 -6.17 -7.58 20.49
N ASP A 197 -5.83 -7.79 21.76
CA ASP A 197 -4.75 -7.09 22.45
C ASP A 197 -3.40 -7.67 22.04
N VAL A 198 -2.82 -7.15 20.94
CA VAL A 198 -1.48 -7.56 20.46
C VAL A 198 -0.35 -7.29 21.46
N LEU A 199 -0.60 -6.50 22.51
CA LEU A 199 0.34 -6.24 23.59
C LEU A 199 0.20 -7.25 24.74
N HIS A 200 -0.78 -8.15 24.69
CA HIS A 200 -0.98 -9.19 25.70
C HIS A 200 0.07 -10.31 25.55
N PRO A 201 0.68 -10.82 26.64
CA PRO A 201 1.73 -11.85 26.57
C PRO A 201 1.36 -13.16 25.87
N LYS A 202 0.06 -13.45 25.73
CA LYS A 202 -0.45 -14.67 25.07
C LYS A 202 -0.93 -14.44 23.64
N ALA A 203 -0.93 -13.20 23.15
CA ALA A 203 -1.56 -12.83 21.88
C ALA A 203 -0.94 -13.58 20.70
N ALA A 204 0.39 -13.48 20.51
CA ALA A 204 1.05 -14.16 19.41
C ALA A 204 0.92 -15.69 19.47
N ALA A 205 0.96 -16.29 20.66
CA ALA A 205 0.81 -17.73 20.80
C ALA A 205 -0.58 -18.21 20.36
N ALA A 206 -1.64 -17.49 20.75
CA ALA A 206 -3.00 -17.81 20.30
C ALA A 206 -3.17 -17.56 18.80
N PHE A 207 -2.61 -16.48 18.27
CA PHE A 207 -2.63 -16.19 16.84
C PHE A 207 -1.92 -17.28 16.03
N LEU A 208 -0.70 -17.66 16.40
CA LEU A 208 0.06 -18.73 15.73
C LEU A 208 -0.71 -20.06 15.73
N ALA A 209 -1.30 -20.44 16.86
CA ALA A 209 -2.08 -21.67 16.98
C ALA A 209 -3.30 -21.70 16.05
N VAL A 210 -3.96 -20.55 15.85
CA VAL A 210 -5.17 -20.45 15.03
C VAL A 210 -4.86 -20.21 13.55
N ALA A 211 -3.93 -19.31 13.24
CA ALA A 211 -3.71 -18.81 11.89
C ALA A 211 -2.53 -19.45 11.15
N TYR A 212 -1.50 -19.95 11.86
CA TYR A 212 -0.24 -20.40 11.25
C TYR A 212 -0.06 -21.92 11.36
N GLU A 213 -0.26 -22.49 12.55
CA GLU A 213 -0.10 -23.92 12.80
C GLU A 213 -0.96 -24.83 11.89
N PRO A 214 -2.21 -24.47 11.50
CA PRO A 214 -2.97 -25.26 10.54
C PRO A 214 -2.28 -25.45 9.19
N TYR A 215 -1.43 -24.51 8.76
CA TYR A 215 -0.66 -24.63 7.52
C TYR A 215 0.54 -25.58 7.61
N LEU A 216 0.88 -26.13 8.79
CA LEU A 216 1.91 -27.17 8.94
C LEU A 216 1.60 -28.44 8.13
N ARG A 217 0.35 -28.61 7.68
CA ARG A 217 -0.07 -29.61 6.69
C ARG A 217 0.75 -29.52 5.38
N PHE A 218 1.28 -28.34 5.04
CA PHE A 218 2.06 -28.06 3.82
C PHE A 218 3.57 -27.88 4.07
N LYS A 219 4.07 -28.31 5.23
CA LYS A 219 5.47 -28.08 5.65
C LYS A 219 6.53 -28.51 4.63
N GLU A 220 6.23 -29.50 3.79
CA GLU A 220 7.16 -29.99 2.76
C GLU A 220 7.35 -29.01 1.60
N HIS A 221 6.42 -28.07 1.43
CA HIS A 221 6.49 -26.99 0.43
C HIS A 221 7.04 -25.68 1.00
N PHE A 222 7.30 -25.59 2.31
CA PHE A 222 7.83 -24.39 2.95
C PHE A 222 9.23 -24.05 2.44
N GLY A 223 9.47 -22.77 2.18
CA GLY A 223 10.71 -22.25 1.62
C GLY A 223 10.92 -22.55 0.13
N THR A 224 9.97 -23.25 -0.52
CA THR A 224 9.99 -23.55 -1.96
C THR A 224 8.78 -22.93 -2.66
N VAL A 225 7.70 -23.70 -2.83
CA VAL A 225 6.44 -23.23 -3.44
C VAL A 225 5.71 -22.27 -2.50
N ILE A 226 5.81 -22.50 -1.18
CA ILE A 226 5.29 -21.60 -0.14
C ILE A 226 6.47 -20.87 0.50
N PRO A 227 6.85 -19.68 -0.01
CA PRO A 227 8.00 -18.96 0.50
C PRO A 227 7.76 -18.31 1.87
N GLY A 228 6.52 -17.98 2.23
CA GLY A 228 6.25 -17.21 3.43
C GLY A 228 4.80 -16.82 3.67
N VAL A 229 4.63 -15.94 4.65
CA VAL A 229 3.37 -15.42 5.15
C VAL A 229 3.35 -13.89 5.06
N PHE A 230 2.20 -13.34 4.66
CA PHE A 230 1.90 -11.92 4.66
C PHE A 230 1.10 -11.55 5.91
N THR A 231 1.55 -10.51 6.63
CA THR A 231 0.85 -9.88 7.76
C THR A 231 0.48 -8.45 7.42
N ASP A 232 -0.78 -8.08 7.61
CA ASP A 232 -1.37 -6.81 7.16
C ASP A 232 -1.74 -5.93 8.36
N GLU A 233 -1.07 -4.80 8.54
CA GLU A 233 -1.42 -3.76 9.51
C GLU A 233 -1.70 -4.20 10.97
N PRO A 234 -0.99 -5.16 11.58
CA PRO A 234 -1.20 -5.44 13.00
C PRO A 234 -0.90 -4.18 13.83
N HIS A 235 -1.81 -3.79 14.71
CA HIS A 235 -1.73 -2.52 15.42
C HIS A 235 -2.25 -2.61 16.85
N PHE A 236 -2.02 -1.58 17.65
CA PHE A 236 -2.65 -1.42 18.97
C PHE A 236 -3.50 -0.14 19.07
N GLU A 237 -3.88 0.45 17.93
CA GLU A 237 -4.77 1.62 17.87
C GLU A 237 -6.05 1.39 18.69
N PRO A 238 -6.40 2.29 19.62
CA PRO A 238 -7.63 2.20 20.37
C PRO A 238 -8.81 2.79 19.59
N LEU A 239 -9.96 2.12 19.64
CA LEU A 239 -11.23 2.65 19.14
C LEU A 239 -11.63 3.91 19.92
N ARG A 240 -11.79 5.03 19.21
CA ARG A 240 -12.13 6.33 19.80
C ARG A 240 -13.64 6.58 19.80
N SER A 241 -14.11 7.28 20.84
CA SER A 241 -15.49 7.78 20.93
C SER A 241 -15.61 9.15 20.28
N SER A 242 -16.69 9.39 19.54
CA SER A 242 -17.02 10.69 18.98
C SER A 242 -17.77 11.61 19.97
N SER A 243 -18.09 11.11 21.17
CA SER A 243 -18.75 11.91 22.20
C SER A 243 -17.83 13.05 22.66
N PRO A 244 -18.38 14.27 22.85
CA PRO A 244 -17.60 15.43 23.29
C PRO A 244 -16.97 15.25 24.67
N ASP A 245 -17.47 14.33 25.50
CA ASP A 245 -16.98 14.13 26.87
C ASP A 245 -15.69 13.29 26.93
N PHE A 246 -15.33 12.60 25.84
CA PHE A 246 -14.12 11.80 25.75
C PHE A 246 -12.95 12.67 25.28
N LEU A 247 -11.84 12.59 26.02
CA LEU A 247 -10.64 13.40 25.77
C LEU A 247 -9.63 12.66 24.89
N LEU A 248 -9.37 11.39 25.20
CA LEU A 248 -8.44 10.53 24.47
C LEU A 248 -8.74 9.05 24.78
N ALA A 249 -8.40 8.17 23.85
CA ALA A 249 -8.27 6.74 24.11
C ALA A 249 -6.80 6.34 23.86
N LEU A 250 -6.24 5.50 24.72
CA LEU A 250 -4.86 5.05 24.66
C LEU A 250 -4.79 3.52 24.60
N PRO A 251 -3.82 2.93 23.88
CA PRO A 251 -3.60 1.48 23.89
C PRO A 251 -3.37 0.98 25.31
N TRP A 252 -3.94 -0.15 25.71
CA TRP A 252 -3.79 -0.65 27.08
C TRP A 252 -3.72 -2.16 27.12
N THR A 253 -2.87 -2.71 28.00
CA THR A 253 -2.87 -4.14 28.33
C THR A 253 -2.89 -4.31 29.85
N PRO A 254 -3.53 -5.35 30.42
CA PRO A 254 -3.77 -5.44 31.87
C PRO A 254 -2.52 -5.36 32.75
N ASP A 255 -1.37 -5.85 32.26
CA ASP A 255 -0.10 -5.86 33.00
C ASP A 255 0.79 -4.62 32.75
N LEU A 256 0.30 -3.64 31.98
CA LEU A 256 1.07 -2.45 31.60
C LEU A 256 1.61 -1.67 32.81
N PRO A 257 0.84 -1.40 33.89
CA PRO A 257 1.37 -0.71 35.07
C PRO A 257 2.55 -1.45 35.73
N GLN A 258 2.48 -2.78 35.81
CA GLN A 258 3.51 -3.62 36.43
C GLN A 258 4.79 -3.61 35.61
N VAL A 259 4.66 -3.73 34.29
CA VAL A 259 5.81 -3.68 33.36
C VAL A 259 6.43 -2.28 33.31
N TYR A 260 5.62 -1.22 33.34
CA TYR A 260 6.11 0.16 33.41
C TYR A 260 6.94 0.39 34.67
N ARG A 261 6.46 -0.06 35.83
CA ARG A 261 7.20 -0.01 37.10
C ARG A 261 8.49 -0.79 37.04
N ALA A 262 8.48 -2.00 36.50
CA ALA A 262 9.68 -2.82 36.37
C ALA A 262 10.72 -2.20 35.43
N THR A 263 10.29 -1.47 34.40
CA THR A 263 11.16 -0.87 33.38
C THR A 263 11.74 0.47 33.83
N PHE A 264 10.93 1.34 34.43
CA PHE A 264 11.32 2.73 34.74
C PHE A 264 11.44 3.04 36.23
N GLY A 265 11.08 2.12 37.12
CA GLY A 265 11.12 2.33 38.57
C GLY A 265 10.05 3.29 39.09
N GLU A 266 9.01 3.58 38.30
CA GLU A 266 7.96 4.56 38.61
C GLU A 266 6.56 3.97 38.40
N GLU A 267 5.56 4.44 39.14
CA GLU A 267 4.16 4.00 38.98
C GLU A 267 3.49 4.75 37.82
N LEU A 268 2.85 4.01 36.89
CA LEU A 268 2.13 4.62 35.76
C LEU A 268 0.77 5.20 36.17
N VAL A 269 0.00 4.49 37.00
CA VAL A 269 -1.39 4.86 37.33
C VAL A 269 -1.49 6.27 37.94
N PRO A 270 -0.65 6.67 38.91
CA PRO A 270 -0.68 8.03 39.45
C PRO A 270 -0.37 9.12 38.40
N ARG A 271 0.28 8.76 37.29
CA ARG A 271 0.72 9.67 36.22
C ARG A 271 -0.18 9.67 34.98
N LEU A 272 -1.31 8.95 34.98
CA LEU A 272 -2.19 8.91 33.79
C LEU A 272 -2.60 10.29 33.24
N PRO A 273 -2.84 11.34 34.06
CA PRO A 273 -3.08 12.69 33.55
C PRO A 273 -1.95 13.23 32.65
N GLU A 274 -0.70 12.81 32.88
CA GLU A 274 0.49 13.23 32.14
C GLU A 274 0.49 12.71 30.69
N LEU A 275 -0.26 11.65 30.39
CA LEU A 275 -0.40 11.11 29.03
C LEU A 275 -1.38 11.93 28.17
N VAL A 276 -2.33 12.63 28.80
CA VAL A 276 -3.42 13.33 28.08
C VAL A 276 -3.35 14.85 28.21
N LEU A 277 -2.65 15.37 29.22
CA LEU A 277 -2.53 16.79 29.55
C LEU A 277 -1.10 17.31 29.38
N ASP A 278 -0.97 18.63 29.21
CA ASP A 278 0.31 19.33 29.35
C ASP A 278 0.60 19.62 30.83
N THR A 279 1.51 18.85 31.40
CA THR A 279 1.99 18.97 32.78
C THR A 279 3.52 19.08 32.79
N VAL A 280 4.11 19.48 33.91
CA VAL A 280 5.57 19.63 34.07
C VAL A 280 6.34 18.36 33.70
N HIS A 281 5.77 17.18 33.92
CA HIS A 281 6.40 15.88 33.63
C HIS A 281 5.76 15.13 32.45
N GLY A 282 4.78 15.76 31.77
CA GLY A 282 4.00 15.18 30.68
C GLY A 282 4.85 14.55 29.58
N TYR A 283 5.82 15.31 29.09
CA TYR A 283 6.68 14.91 27.98
C TYR A 283 7.48 13.64 28.27
N ARG A 284 8.13 13.54 29.43
CA ARG A 284 8.87 12.34 29.86
C ARG A 284 7.98 11.12 29.98
N THR A 285 6.80 11.27 30.58
CA THR A 285 5.87 10.15 30.77
C THR A 285 5.37 9.64 29.43
N ARG A 286 5.06 10.53 28.48
CA ARG A 286 4.68 10.16 27.11
C ARG A 286 5.79 9.45 26.34
N VAL A 287 7.02 9.97 26.36
CA VAL A 287 8.17 9.33 25.70
C VAL A 287 8.36 7.90 26.22
N ARG A 288 8.37 7.71 27.54
CA ARG A 288 8.52 6.39 28.17
C ARG A 288 7.36 5.45 27.87
N TYR A 289 6.13 5.96 27.86
CA TYR A 289 4.95 5.19 27.54
C TYR A 289 5.02 4.62 26.13
N TRP A 290 5.24 5.48 25.13
CA TRP A 290 5.31 5.06 23.73
C TRP A 290 6.55 4.21 23.43
N GLN A 291 7.68 4.50 24.07
CA GLN A 291 8.86 3.65 24.00
C GLN A 291 8.57 2.24 24.53
N LEU A 292 7.90 2.11 25.68
CA LEU A 292 7.54 0.83 26.26
C LEU A 292 6.55 0.07 25.37
N LEU A 293 5.49 0.72 24.88
CA LEU A 293 4.52 0.09 23.98
C LEU A 293 5.16 -0.41 22.68
N SER A 294 6.04 0.40 22.07
CA SER A 294 6.78 0.00 20.86
C SER A 294 7.57 -1.28 21.11
N ARG A 295 8.27 -1.37 22.25
CA ARG A 295 9.07 -2.54 22.62
C ARG A 295 8.21 -3.75 22.97
N LEU A 296 7.10 -3.56 23.69
CA LEU A 296 6.16 -4.64 24.02
C LEU A 296 5.52 -5.24 22.76
N PHE A 297 5.18 -4.41 21.78
CA PHE A 297 4.67 -4.88 20.50
C PHE A 297 5.69 -5.78 19.78
N ILE A 298 6.98 -5.40 19.77
CA ILE A 298 8.01 -6.31 19.25
C ILE A 298 8.08 -7.60 20.07
N GLU A 299 8.23 -7.49 21.39
CA GLU A 299 8.52 -8.65 22.26
C GLU A 299 7.38 -9.65 22.33
N ARG A 300 6.13 -9.19 22.28
CA ARG A 300 4.92 -10.01 22.52
C ARG A 300 4.15 -10.35 21.25
N TRP A 301 4.35 -9.61 20.16
CA TRP A 301 3.68 -9.83 18.87
C TRP A 301 4.66 -10.27 17.78
N LEU A 302 5.52 -9.36 17.32
CA LEU A 302 6.29 -9.57 16.09
C LEU A 302 7.42 -10.56 16.23
N ARG A 303 8.18 -10.51 17.33
CA ARG A 303 9.30 -11.43 17.54
C ARG A 303 8.85 -12.90 17.58
N PRO A 304 7.81 -13.28 18.36
CA PRO A 304 7.30 -14.65 18.32
C PRO A 304 6.89 -15.12 16.91
N ILE A 305 6.23 -14.27 16.12
CA ILE A 305 5.82 -14.59 14.75
C ILE A 305 7.04 -14.72 13.83
N TYR A 306 7.98 -13.76 13.90
CA TYR A 306 9.23 -13.80 13.16
C TYR A 306 10.03 -15.07 13.46
N ASP A 307 10.23 -15.39 14.75
CA ASP A 307 10.97 -16.56 15.21
C ASP A 307 10.26 -17.85 14.79
N TRP A 308 8.92 -17.89 14.76
CA TRP A 308 8.16 -19.03 14.27
C TRP A 308 8.34 -19.24 12.76
N CYS A 309 8.21 -18.17 11.96
CA CYS A 309 8.42 -18.24 10.51
C CYS A 309 9.83 -18.74 10.19
N ASP A 310 10.83 -18.18 10.88
CA ASP A 310 12.23 -18.55 10.71
C ASP A 310 12.50 -20.02 11.06
N GLN A 311 11.92 -20.52 12.15
CA GLN A 311 12.02 -21.94 12.55
C GLN A 311 11.40 -22.91 11.55
N HIS A 312 10.44 -22.46 10.74
CA HIS A 312 9.73 -23.27 9.75
C HIS A 312 10.19 -23.03 8.32
N GLY A 313 11.25 -22.22 8.10
CA GLY A 313 11.77 -21.92 6.76
C GLY A 313 10.85 -21.01 5.94
N LEU A 314 10.02 -20.22 6.60
CA LEU A 314 9.11 -19.26 5.99
C LEU A 314 9.62 -17.82 6.14
N LEU A 315 9.34 -17.00 5.13
CA LEU A 315 9.56 -15.56 5.17
C LEU A 315 8.34 -14.86 5.77
N LEU A 316 8.57 -13.82 6.55
CA LEU A 316 7.54 -12.93 7.07
C LEU A 316 7.60 -11.63 6.28
N THR A 317 6.48 -11.24 5.68
CA THR A 317 6.36 -10.01 4.90
C THR A 317 5.02 -9.30 5.18
N GLY A 318 4.81 -8.15 4.57
CA GLY A 318 3.64 -7.30 4.74
C GLY A 318 4.01 -5.90 5.21
N HIS A 319 3.07 -5.13 5.73
CA HIS A 319 3.31 -3.74 6.10
C HIS A 319 2.61 -3.37 7.42
N PHE A 320 2.81 -2.13 7.86
CA PHE A 320 2.18 -1.56 9.04
C PHE A 320 1.43 -0.29 8.62
N TRP A 321 1.14 0.61 9.57
CA TRP A 321 0.45 1.86 9.27
C TRP A 321 1.44 3.00 8.99
N GLU A 322 2.23 2.92 7.92
CA GLU A 322 3.23 3.95 7.58
C GLU A 322 2.65 5.22 6.93
N HIS A 323 1.36 5.26 6.61
CA HIS A 323 0.70 6.43 6.00
C HIS A 323 0.60 7.63 6.95
N ALA A 324 0.72 7.42 8.25
CA ALA A 324 0.53 8.46 9.26
C ALA A 324 1.69 8.53 10.25
N LEU A 325 2.24 9.73 10.45
CA LEU A 325 3.24 10.00 11.49
C LEU A 325 2.59 10.03 12.88
N THR A 326 2.20 8.89 13.44
CA THR A 326 1.48 8.79 14.72
C THR A 326 1.92 7.57 15.53
N PRO A 327 1.94 7.63 16.87
CA PRO A 327 2.30 6.48 17.68
C PRO A 327 1.13 5.52 17.94
N ASP A 328 -0.10 5.89 17.59
CA ASP A 328 -1.31 5.13 17.94
C ASP A 328 -1.30 3.68 17.44
N TYR A 329 -0.70 3.42 16.27
CA TYR A 329 -0.71 2.09 15.65
C TYR A 329 0.38 1.18 16.22
N THR A 330 1.64 1.62 16.18
CA THR A 330 2.81 0.78 16.52
C THR A 330 3.83 1.48 17.42
N GLY A 331 3.58 2.74 17.81
CA GLY A 331 4.47 3.55 18.64
C GLY A 331 5.64 4.13 17.84
N SER A 332 6.53 3.26 17.36
CA SER A 332 7.49 3.55 16.28
C SER A 332 6.99 2.92 14.99
N ILE A 333 7.02 3.68 13.89
CA ILE A 333 6.59 3.18 12.56
C ILE A 333 7.69 2.30 11.94
N MET A 334 8.97 2.62 12.20
CA MET A 334 10.10 1.94 11.58
C MET A 334 10.56 0.70 12.36
N LEU A 335 10.49 0.70 13.69
CA LEU A 335 10.96 -0.44 14.49
C LEU A 335 10.27 -1.78 14.16
N PRO A 336 8.93 -1.83 13.95
CA PRO A 336 8.24 -3.05 13.53
C PRO A 336 8.78 -3.67 12.24
N THR A 337 9.11 -2.85 11.23
CA THR A 337 9.55 -3.33 9.91
C THR A 337 10.90 -4.06 9.96
N ALA A 338 11.73 -3.81 10.99
CA ALA A 338 12.97 -4.55 11.21
C ALA A 338 12.74 -6.04 11.50
N TRP A 339 11.53 -6.37 11.98
CA TRP A 339 11.07 -7.71 12.32
C TRP A 339 10.30 -8.40 11.17
N GLN A 340 10.60 -8.03 9.93
CA GLN A 340 10.13 -8.72 8.73
C GLN A 340 11.31 -9.22 7.90
N HIS A 341 11.15 -10.39 7.27
CA HIS A 341 12.12 -10.93 6.32
C HIS A 341 12.15 -10.14 5.02
N ILE A 342 10.98 -9.65 4.60
CA ILE A 342 10.78 -8.75 3.48
C ILE A 342 9.90 -7.61 4.00
N PRO A 343 10.48 -6.47 4.40
CA PRO A 343 9.70 -5.29 4.78
C PRO A 343 8.80 -4.82 3.65
N GLY A 344 7.61 -4.31 3.97
CA GLY A 344 6.64 -3.85 2.98
C GLY A 344 6.07 -2.47 3.30
N VAL A 345 5.58 -1.82 2.25
CA VAL A 345 4.82 -0.57 2.29
C VAL A 345 3.47 -0.80 1.58
N ASP A 346 2.46 -0.03 1.96
CA ASP A 346 1.21 0.10 1.23
C ASP A 346 1.18 1.43 0.45
N LEU A 347 1.08 1.31 -0.87
CA LEU A 347 0.98 2.42 -1.79
C LEU A 347 -0.20 2.22 -2.75
N LEU A 348 -1.38 2.45 -2.21
CA LEU A 348 -2.62 2.54 -2.97
C LEU A 348 -2.70 3.84 -3.80
N GLY A 349 -3.68 3.87 -4.69
CA GLY A 349 -4.06 5.05 -5.47
C GLY A 349 -3.16 5.33 -6.67
N ARG A 350 -3.51 6.41 -7.38
CA ARG A 350 -2.89 6.80 -8.66
C ARG A 350 -2.48 8.27 -8.73
N ASP A 351 -2.66 9.02 -7.65
CA ASP A 351 -2.53 10.49 -7.66
C ASP A 351 -1.07 10.87 -7.89
N SER A 352 -0.71 10.97 -9.16
CA SER A 352 0.62 11.34 -9.59
C SER A 352 0.94 12.79 -9.21
N LEU A 353 2.23 13.11 -9.10
CA LEU A 353 2.72 14.48 -8.92
C LEU A 353 2.11 15.49 -9.93
N LYS A 354 1.63 15.01 -11.08
CA LYS A 354 0.98 15.80 -12.14
C LYS A 354 -0.42 16.30 -11.77
N ASP A 355 -1.15 15.62 -10.89
CA ASP A 355 -2.54 15.96 -10.53
C ASP A 355 -2.66 16.90 -9.31
N ARG A 356 -1.52 17.31 -8.71
CA ARG A 356 -1.47 18.28 -7.59
C ARG A 356 -2.19 19.60 -7.89
N GLN A 357 -2.30 20.01 -9.15
CA GLN A 357 -2.98 21.27 -9.52
C GLN A 357 -4.51 21.26 -9.28
N LYS A 358 -5.13 20.09 -9.05
CA LYS A 358 -6.60 20.03 -8.86
C LYS A 358 -7.06 20.06 -7.41
N TRP A 359 -6.16 20.02 -6.42
CA TRP A 359 -6.55 19.91 -5.01
C TRP A 359 -6.17 21.09 -4.11
N ASP A 360 -5.88 22.26 -4.70
CA ASP A 360 -5.99 23.56 -4.02
C ASP A 360 -7.47 23.91 -3.78
N LEU A 361 -8.15 23.14 -2.93
CA LEU A 361 -9.43 23.51 -2.34
C LEU A 361 -9.41 23.20 -0.85
N GLY A 362 -9.13 24.25 -0.08
CA GLY A 362 -9.55 24.33 1.30
C GLY A 362 -11.04 24.03 1.43
N GLU A 363 -11.40 23.46 2.58
CA GLU A 363 -12.79 23.34 3.04
C GLU A 363 -13.72 22.45 2.19
N ARG A 364 -13.41 21.14 2.13
CA ARG A 364 -14.39 20.04 2.22
C ARG A 364 -13.64 18.71 2.26
N GLY A 365 -13.74 18.02 3.39
CA GLY A 365 -13.05 16.75 3.64
C GLY A 365 -13.36 15.71 2.57
N ILE A 366 -12.29 15.16 1.98
CA ILE A 366 -12.36 13.89 1.27
C ILE A 366 -12.30 12.78 2.32
N TRP A 367 -13.25 11.86 2.21
CA TRP A 367 -13.39 10.65 3.01
C TRP A 367 -12.21 9.66 2.80
N ASN A 368 -11.85 8.95 3.87
CA ASN A 368 -11.09 7.69 3.92
C ASN A 368 -9.56 7.69 3.66
N GLY A 369 -8.78 8.56 4.30
CA GLY A 369 -7.39 8.22 4.67
C GLY A 369 -6.35 8.07 3.55
N THR A 370 -6.74 8.15 2.27
CA THR A 370 -5.84 8.06 1.10
C THR A 370 -5.53 9.39 0.39
N PRO A 371 -5.30 10.55 1.05
CA PRO A 371 -4.65 11.67 0.38
C PRO A 371 -3.11 11.53 0.49
N GLU A 372 -2.41 11.68 -0.63
CA GLU A 372 -0.94 11.89 -0.72
C GLU A 372 -0.02 10.64 -0.57
N GLN A 373 -0.36 9.48 -1.14
CA GLN A 373 0.57 8.32 -1.13
C GLN A 373 1.71 8.48 -2.17
N MET A 374 1.39 8.59 -3.47
CA MET A 374 2.40 8.93 -4.47
C MET A 374 2.88 10.38 -4.27
N GLY A 375 4.19 10.55 -4.10
CA GLY A 375 4.81 11.84 -3.75
C GLY A 375 5.08 12.03 -2.25
N ASN A 376 4.71 11.08 -1.38
CA ASN A 376 5.17 11.03 0.02
C ASN A 376 6.40 10.12 0.09
N ILE A 377 7.58 10.73 0.03
CA ILE A 377 8.86 9.99 0.00
C ILE A 377 9.17 9.42 1.38
N ALA A 378 8.84 10.17 2.43
CA ALA A 378 9.13 9.79 3.81
C ALA A 378 8.50 8.43 4.17
N MET A 379 7.29 8.15 3.68
CA MET A 379 6.59 6.88 3.86
C MET A 379 7.39 5.68 3.32
N ILE A 380 7.82 5.72 2.04
CA ILE A 380 8.58 4.63 1.44
C ILE A 380 9.96 4.52 2.09
N LYS A 381 10.62 5.66 2.34
CA LYS A 381 11.94 5.68 2.98
C LYS A 381 11.92 5.16 4.42
N ALA A 382 10.81 5.31 5.16
CA ALA A 382 10.68 4.72 6.49
C ALA A 382 10.81 3.18 6.46
N VAL A 383 10.37 2.54 5.38
CA VAL A 383 10.48 1.08 5.20
C VAL A 383 11.80 0.70 4.54
N THR A 384 12.16 1.33 3.42
CA THR A 384 13.36 0.94 2.65
C THR A 384 14.64 1.18 3.43
N SER A 385 14.70 2.22 4.26
CA SER A 385 15.85 2.46 5.13
C SER A 385 16.06 1.36 6.16
N VAL A 386 14.98 0.81 6.73
CA VAL A 386 15.09 -0.33 7.64
C VAL A 386 15.55 -1.58 6.90
N ALA A 387 15.04 -1.82 5.69
CA ALA A 387 15.50 -2.91 4.84
C ALA A 387 17.00 -2.80 4.55
N HIS A 388 17.49 -1.62 4.16
CA HIS A 388 18.91 -1.36 3.94
C HIS A 388 19.75 -1.62 5.21
N GLN A 389 19.36 -1.00 6.34
CA GLN A 389 20.07 -1.10 7.62
C GLN A 389 20.11 -2.53 8.17
N THR A 390 19.07 -3.32 7.93
CA THR A 390 19.00 -4.73 8.37
C THR A 390 19.48 -5.72 7.30
N GLY A 391 19.92 -5.24 6.13
CA GLY A 391 20.48 -6.07 5.06
C GLY A 391 19.45 -6.94 4.33
N ARG A 392 18.18 -6.54 4.30
CA ARG A 392 17.12 -7.25 3.55
C ARG A 392 17.26 -6.93 2.07
N ALA A 393 17.27 -7.98 1.25
CA ALA A 393 17.43 -7.84 -0.21
C ALA A 393 16.18 -7.31 -0.90
N ARG A 394 15.00 -7.56 -0.31
CA ARG A 394 13.70 -7.30 -0.93
C ARG A 394 12.86 -6.37 -0.08
N VAL A 395 12.17 -5.46 -0.76
CA VAL A 395 11.15 -4.57 -0.18
C VAL A 395 9.89 -4.68 -1.03
N LEU A 396 8.80 -5.06 -0.36
CA LEU A 396 7.48 -5.24 -0.95
C LEU A 396 6.73 -3.90 -1.03
N SER A 397 5.87 -3.76 -2.02
CA SER A 397 4.82 -2.75 -2.05
C SER A 397 3.48 -3.37 -2.43
N GLU A 398 2.49 -3.26 -1.54
CA GLU A 398 1.07 -3.35 -1.93
C GLU A 398 0.75 -2.14 -2.81
N THR A 399 0.35 -2.37 -4.05
CA THR A 399 0.26 -1.26 -5.02
C THR A 399 -0.92 -1.37 -5.97
N TYR A 400 -1.32 -0.23 -6.55
CA TYR A 400 -2.42 -0.05 -7.51
C TYR A 400 -3.85 -0.19 -6.98
N GLY A 401 -4.05 -0.57 -5.72
CA GLY A 401 -5.41 -0.65 -5.16
C GLY A 401 -6.08 0.72 -5.16
N GLY A 402 -7.32 0.80 -5.62
CA GLY A 402 -8.03 2.07 -5.75
C GLY A 402 -7.50 3.02 -6.84
N ALA A 403 -6.59 2.57 -7.73
CA ALA A 403 -6.14 3.36 -8.88
C ALA A 403 -7.22 3.52 -9.99
N GLY A 404 -8.31 2.76 -9.90
CA GLY A 404 -9.44 2.80 -10.81
C GLY A 404 -9.30 1.87 -12.02
N TRP A 405 -10.45 1.54 -12.64
CA TRP A 405 -10.53 0.65 -13.80
C TRP A 405 -9.85 1.21 -15.07
N ASP A 406 -9.53 2.50 -15.12
CA ASP A 406 -8.84 3.16 -16.25
C ASP A 406 -7.30 3.17 -16.10
N LEU A 407 -6.74 2.34 -15.21
CA LEU A 407 -5.30 2.22 -15.02
C LEU A 407 -4.62 1.55 -16.22
N ASN A 408 -3.84 2.32 -16.99
CA ASN A 408 -3.08 1.86 -18.16
C ASN A 408 -1.60 1.55 -17.83
N PHE A 409 -0.89 0.92 -18.77
CA PHE A 409 0.52 0.54 -18.58
C PHE A 409 1.48 1.70 -18.32
N ALA A 410 1.25 2.87 -18.92
CA ALA A 410 2.10 4.04 -18.67
C ALA A 410 2.01 4.48 -17.20
N LYS A 411 0.80 4.53 -16.64
CA LYS A 411 0.57 4.82 -15.22
C LYS A 411 1.14 3.72 -14.31
N GLN A 412 0.94 2.44 -14.65
CA GLN A 412 1.52 1.33 -13.89
C GLN A 412 3.05 1.42 -13.84
N LYS A 413 3.69 1.65 -14.99
CA LYS A 413 5.14 1.82 -15.12
C LYS A 413 5.67 2.94 -14.23
N ILE A 414 5.12 4.15 -14.33
CA ILE A 414 5.67 5.30 -13.60
C ILE A 414 5.45 5.20 -12.08
N ILE A 415 4.32 4.64 -11.63
CA ILE A 415 4.05 4.38 -10.22
C ILE A 415 5.05 3.35 -9.68
N ALA A 416 5.32 2.27 -10.42
CA ALA A 416 6.28 1.25 -10.01
C ALA A 416 7.72 1.76 -10.00
N GLU A 417 8.15 2.49 -11.03
CA GLU A 417 9.52 2.98 -11.16
C GLU A 417 9.86 4.06 -10.12
N TRP A 418 8.92 4.93 -9.79
CA TRP A 418 9.13 5.91 -8.73
C TRP A 418 9.38 5.22 -7.38
N GLN A 419 8.57 4.20 -7.05
CA GLN A 419 8.78 3.37 -5.86
C GLN A 419 10.12 2.63 -5.91
N ALA A 420 10.49 2.12 -7.09
CA ALA A 420 11.76 1.42 -7.31
C ALA A 420 12.97 2.33 -7.12
N ALA A 421 12.89 3.59 -7.56
CA ALA A 421 13.91 4.59 -7.29
C ALA A 421 14.11 4.82 -5.78
N LEU A 422 13.04 4.70 -4.99
CA LEU A 422 13.06 4.87 -3.53
C LEU A 422 13.42 3.58 -2.76
N GLY A 423 13.56 2.45 -3.45
CA GLY A 423 14.08 1.19 -2.90
C GLY A 423 13.12 -0.02 -2.93
N VAL A 424 11.90 0.13 -3.46
CA VAL A 424 10.97 -1.00 -3.64
C VAL A 424 11.45 -1.92 -4.77
N ASN A 425 11.37 -3.23 -4.59
CA ASN A 425 11.77 -4.19 -5.63
C ASN A 425 10.95 -5.50 -5.63
N LEU A 426 9.74 -5.45 -5.08
CA LEU A 426 8.73 -6.49 -5.17
C LEU A 426 7.37 -5.80 -5.14
N LEU A 427 6.55 -6.04 -6.15
CA LEU A 427 5.21 -5.45 -6.22
C LEU A 427 4.15 -6.52 -5.96
N VAL A 428 3.11 -6.10 -5.26
CA VAL A 428 1.89 -6.86 -5.02
C VAL A 428 0.72 -6.05 -5.55
N PRO A 429 0.29 -6.30 -6.81
CA PRO A 429 -0.89 -5.66 -7.35
C PRO A 429 -2.12 -5.96 -6.50
N HIS A 430 -2.71 -4.91 -5.95
CA HIS A 430 -3.99 -4.90 -5.26
C HIS A 430 -5.05 -4.46 -6.28
N LEU A 431 -5.96 -5.33 -6.71
CA LEU A 431 -6.14 -6.73 -6.32
C LEU A 431 -6.56 -7.57 -7.52
N SER A 432 -6.59 -8.89 -7.39
CA SER A 432 -7.11 -9.82 -8.39
C SER A 432 -8.34 -10.52 -7.83
N HIS A 433 -9.53 -10.09 -8.23
CA HIS A 433 -10.77 -10.69 -7.76
C HIS A 433 -10.96 -12.11 -8.29
N TYR A 434 -11.31 -13.06 -7.42
CA TYR A 434 -11.81 -14.36 -7.87
C TYR A 434 -13.14 -14.18 -8.62
N SER A 435 -14.05 -13.37 -8.09
CA SER A 435 -15.26 -12.94 -8.79
C SER A 435 -15.55 -11.45 -8.60
N LEU A 436 -16.10 -10.83 -9.65
CA LEU A 436 -16.66 -9.49 -9.70
C LEU A 436 -18.12 -9.43 -9.24
N ARG A 437 -18.73 -10.55 -8.82
CA ARG A 437 -20.16 -10.62 -8.46
C ARG A 437 -20.57 -9.57 -7.42
N GLY A 438 -21.59 -8.79 -7.72
CA GLY A 438 -22.20 -7.79 -6.85
C GLY A 438 -21.24 -6.67 -6.49
N GLU A 439 -21.24 -6.29 -5.21
CA GLU A 439 -20.41 -5.21 -4.67
C GLU A 439 -18.90 -5.49 -4.73
N ARG A 440 -18.50 -6.74 -5.02
CA ARG A 440 -17.09 -7.16 -5.07
C ARG A 440 -16.30 -6.34 -6.08
N LYS A 441 -16.86 -6.02 -7.25
CA LYS A 441 -16.22 -5.20 -8.29
C LYS A 441 -15.95 -3.74 -7.89
N HIS A 442 -16.48 -3.30 -6.75
CA HIS A 442 -16.30 -1.94 -6.22
C HIS A 442 -15.24 -1.88 -5.11
N GLU A 443 -14.75 -3.02 -4.65
CA GLU A 443 -13.68 -3.09 -3.67
C GLU A 443 -12.33 -2.76 -4.34
N HIS A 444 -11.81 -1.55 -4.09
CA HIS A 444 -10.46 -1.10 -4.45
C HIS A 444 -9.99 -1.38 -5.91
N PRO A 445 -10.78 -1.07 -6.96
CA PRO A 445 -10.40 -1.38 -8.34
C PRO A 445 -9.07 -0.72 -8.77
N PRO A 446 -8.34 -1.30 -9.75
CA PRO A 446 -8.75 -2.33 -10.71
C PRO A 446 -8.55 -3.79 -10.25
N SER A 447 -9.12 -4.73 -11.03
CA SER A 447 -8.78 -6.17 -10.92
C SER A 447 -7.64 -6.57 -11.86
N PHE A 448 -6.58 -7.23 -11.40
CA PHE A 448 -5.46 -7.73 -12.25
C PHE A 448 -5.65 -9.20 -12.65
N LEU A 449 -6.60 -9.46 -13.55
CA LEU A 449 -6.90 -10.78 -14.13
C LEU A 449 -7.50 -10.58 -15.54
N GLY A 450 -8.06 -11.63 -16.15
CA GLY A 450 -8.82 -11.56 -17.42
C GLY A 450 -10.01 -10.58 -17.43
N HIS A 451 -10.28 -9.90 -16.32
CA HIS A 451 -11.21 -8.77 -16.23
C HIS A 451 -10.72 -7.51 -16.97
N GLN A 452 -9.42 -7.39 -17.24
CA GLN A 452 -8.85 -6.24 -17.96
C GLN A 452 -8.74 -6.52 -19.46
N PRO A 453 -9.09 -5.55 -20.32
CA PRO A 453 -8.99 -5.72 -21.77
C PRO A 453 -7.55 -5.84 -22.28
N TYR A 454 -6.58 -5.39 -21.49
CA TYR A 454 -5.14 -5.47 -21.79
C TYR A 454 -4.46 -6.70 -21.21
N TRP A 455 -5.21 -7.65 -20.61
CA TRP A 455 -4.63 -8.78 -19.87
C TRP A 455 -3.70 -9.65 -20.73
N ASP A 456 -4.07 -9.89 -21.99
CA ASP A 456 -3.23 -10.63 -22.95
C ASP A 456 -1.87 -9.94 -23.22
N ASP A 457 -1.80 -8.61 -23.05
CA ASP A 457 -0.60 -7.79 -23.23
C ASP A 457 0.13 -7.51 -21.90
N TYR A 458 -0.41 -7.98 -20.77
CA TYR A 458 0.17 -7.76 -19.44
C TYR A 458 1.65 -8.21 -19.29
N PRO A 459 2.13 -9.28 -19.97
CA PRO A 459 3.54 -9.66 -19.92
C PRO A 459 4.51 -8.52 -20.28
N VAL A 460 4.11 -7.57 -21.15
CA VAL A 460 4.97 -6.47 -21.60
C VAL A 460 5.43 -5.60 -20.42
N VAL A 461 4.52 -5.19 -19.54
CA VAL A 461 4.86 -4.36 -18.38
C VAL A 461 5.49 -5.21 -17.27
N HIS A 462 5.05 -6.46 -17.12
CA HIS A 462 5.50 -7.32 -16.04
C HIS A 462 6.94 -7.79 -16.20
N GLU A 463 7.33 -8.19 -17.42
CA GLU A 463 8.71 -8.55 -17.73
C GLU A 463 9.63 -7.35 -17.53
N TYR A 464 9.24 -6.18 -18.04
CA TYR A 464 9.97 -4.94 -17.86
C TYR A 464 10.28 -4.65 -16.38
N LEU A 465 9.25 -4.67 -15.53
CA LEU A 465 9.39 -4.39 -14.11
C LEU A 465 10.16 -5.49 -13.38
N SER A 466 10.03 -6.76 -13.80
CA SER A 466 10.80 -7.86 -13.20
C SER A 466 12.31 -7.72 -13.41
N ARG A 467 12.75 -7.23 -14.57
CA ARG A 467 14.18 -6.96 -14.85
C ARG A 467 14.70 -5.83 -13.97
N LEU A 468 13.89 -4.80 -13.78
CA LEU A 468 14.21 -3.68 -12.89
C LEU A 468 14.35 -4.16 -11.44
N HIS A 469 13.36 -4.88 -10.92
CA HIS A 469 13.37 -5.40 -9.55
C HIS A 469 14.53 -6.37 -9.31
N TYR A 470 14.82 -7.26 -10.27
CA TYR A 470 15.99 -8.12 -10.19
C TYR A 470 17.26 -7.29 -10.06
N ALA A 471 17.50 -6.33 -10.96
CA ALA A 471 18.72 -5.51 -10.94
C ALA A 471 18.85 -4.70 -9.64
N LEU A 472 17.75 -4.09 -9.17
CA LEU A 472 17.72 -3.27 -7.95
C LEU A 472 17.73 -4.09 -6.64
N SER A 473 17.78 -5.42 -6.71
CA SER A 473 17.99 -6.28 -5.54
C SER A 473 19.44 -6.76 -5.40
N GLN A 474 20.29 -6.52 -6.41
CA GLN A 474 21.70 -6.95 -6.43
C GLN A 474 22.62 -5.91 -5.79
N GLY A 475 23.72 -6.37 -5.20
CA GLY A 475 24.64 -5.53 -4.44
C GLY A 475 23.98 -4.77 -3.28
N THR A 476 24.70 -3.77 -2.78
CA THR A 476 24.27 -2.99 -1.61
C THR A 476 23.84 -1.59 -2.05
N TYR A 477 22.72 -1.09 -1.54
CA TYR A 477 22.35 0.32 -1.71
C TYR A 477 23.46 1.22 -1.15
N GLU A 478 23.73 2.35 -1.79
CA GLU A 478 24.69 3.35 -1.28
C GLU A 478 23.92 4.61 -0.85
N ALA A 479 24.09 5.02 0.41
CA ALA A 479 23.53 6.25 0.95
C ALA A 479 24.60 7.02 1.73
N GLU A 480 24.75 8.30 1.42
CA GLU A 480 25.70 9.18 2.09
C GLU A 480 25.14 9.78 3.37
N VAL A 481 23.83 10.04 3.40
CA VAL A 481 23.16 10.82 4.45
C VAL A 481 22.20 9.94 5.27
N LEU A 482 22.28 10.01 6.59
CA LEU A 482 21.23 9.52 7.49
C LEU A 482 20.41 10.71 8.00
N VAL A 483 19.10 10.73 7.75
CA VAL A 483 18.17 11.71 8.31
C VAL A 483 17.44 11.10 9.51
N LEU A 484 17.48 11.74 10.67
CA LEU A 484 16.80 11.20 11.86
C LEU A 484 15.27 11.24 11.67
N HIS A 485 14.55 10.17 12.01
CA HIS A 485 13.09 10.16 11.97
C HIS A 485 12.52 10.80 13.26
N PRO A 486 11.61 11.79 13.19
CA PRO A 486 11.23 12.64 14.32
C PRO A 486 10.18 12.00 15.27
N MET A 487 10.04 10.67 15.30
CA MET A 487 8.94 10.01 16.02
C MET A 487 8.94 10.31 17.53
N THR A 488 10.10 10.42 18.17
CA THR A 488 10.16 10.71 19.61
C THR A 488 9.69 12.13 19.93
N SER A 489 9.81 13.05 18.97
CA SER A 489 9.23 14.39 19.04
C SER A 489 7.71 14.35 18.89
N VAL A 490 7.18 13.42 18.09
CA VAL A 490 5.73 13.17 17.98
C VAL A 490 5.18 12.61 19.28
N TRP A 491 5.90 11.70 19.96
CA TRP A 491 5.50 11.19 21.28
C TRP A 491 5.33 12.29 22.31
N VAL A 492 6.25 13.27 22.35
CA VAL A 492 6.17 14.44 23.23
C VAL A 492 4.90 15.26 22.96
N GLY A 493 4.54 15.46 21.69
CA GLY A 493 3.36 16.21 21.26
C GLY A 493 2.03 15.43 21.32
N HIS A 494 2.06 14.11 21.48
CA HIS A 494 0.86 13.27 21.40
C HIS A 494 0.04 13.33 22.69
N ARG A 495 -1.03 14.15 22.70
CA ARG A 495 -1.90 14.41 23.87
C ARG A 495 -3.37 14.51 23.42
N ALA A 496 -4.27 14.77 24.37
CA ALA A 496 -5.69 15.00 24.05
C ALA A 496 -5.84 16.22 23.11
N SER A 497 -6.57 16.03 22.01
CA SER A 497 -6.89 17.09 21.05
C SER A 497 -7.78 18.17 21.68
N ARG A 498 -8.64 17.77 22.60
CA ARG A 498 -9.43 18.63 23.48
C ARG A 498 -8.82 18.60 24.87
N GLN A 499 -8.25 19.73 25.29
CA GLN A 499 -7.81 19.89 26.68
C GLN A 499 -9.03 20.30 27.53
N PRO A 500 -9.13 19.84 28.79
CA PRO A 500 -10.12 20.32 29.75
C PRO A 500 -10.11 21.85 29.91
N PHE A 501 -8.98 22.49 29.60
CA PHE A 501 -8.78 23.94 29.69
C PHE A 501 -8.10 24.50 28.44
N GLU A 502 -8.33 25.77 28.11
CA GLU A 502 -7.67 26.44 26.98
C GLU A 502 -6.17 26.65 27.26
N THR A 503 -5.30 26.29 26.31
CA THR A 503 -3.82 26.44 26.41
C THR A 503 -3.27 27.48 25.41
N ILE A 504 -4.01 28.54 25.13
CA ILE A 504 -3.57 29.57 24.18
C ILE A 504 -2.50 30.48 24.81
N GLY A 505 -1.30 30.51 24.22
CA GLY A 505 -0.35 31.62 24.40
C GLY A 505 0.98 31.36 25.12
N ASP A 506 1.29 30.15 25.57
CA ASP A 506 2.60 29.84 26.19
C ASP A 506 3.62 29.30 25.16
N PRO A 507 4.76 29.99 24.94
CA PRO A 507 5.80 29.57 24.01
C PRO A 507 6.59 28.32 24.43
N HIS A 508 6.48 27.86 25.69
CA HIS A 508 7.14 26.65 26.19
C HIS A 508 6.30 25.37 26.01
N ILE A 509 5.06 25.50 25.53
CA ILE A 509 4.21 24.35 25.19
C ILE A 509 4.48 23.92 23.76
N VAL A 510 4.63 22.61 23.55
CA VAL A 510 4.69 22.04 22.20
C VAL A 510 3.35 22.28 21.47
N PRO A 511 3.33 22.90 20.28
CA PRO A 511 2.08 23.22 19.58
C PRO A 511 1.24 21.97 19.26
N SER A 512 -0.09 22.10 19.29
CA SER A 512 -1.03 21.00 18.97
C SER A 512 -0.89 20.48 17.54
N HIS A 513 -0.40 21.31 16.62
CA HIS A 513 -0.14 20.97 15.22
C HIS A 513 1.32 20.54 14.95
N LEU A 514 2.09 20.21 16.00
CA LEU A 514 3.48 19.79 15.86
C LEU A 514 3.59 18.57 14.94
N LYS A 515 2.73 17.57 15.11
CA LYS A 515 2.75 16.32 14.33
C LYS A 515 2.63 16.60 12.83
N GLU A 516 1.65 17.39 12.42
CA GLU A 516 1.41 17.73 11.01
C GLU A 516 2.60 18.52 10.45
N ARG A 517 3.16 19.44 11.23
CA ARG A 517 4.34 20.21 10.82
C ARG A 517 5.58 19.32 10.66
N LEU A 518 5.85 18.43 11.63
CA LEU A 518 6.98 17.49 11.56
C LEU A 518 6.86 16.52 10.37
N LYS A 519 5.63 16.09 10.02
CA LYS A 519 5.37 15.28 8.83
C LYS A 519 5.81 16.03 7.56
N LEU A 520 5.35 17.26 7.39
CA LEU A 520 5.66 18.09 6.22
C LEU A 520 7.15 18.44 6.16
N ASP A 521 7.74 18.86 7.28
CA ASP A 521 9.15 19.23 7.37
C ASP A 521 10.08 18.05 7.00
N LEU A 522 9.74 16.83 7.44
CA LEU A 522 10.50 15.63 7.08
C LEU A 522 10.36 15.31 5.59
N ASP A 523 9.13 15.30 5.08
CA ASP A 523 8.83 14.94 3.69
C ASP A 523 9.45 15.95 2.69
N ASP A 524 9.43 17.24 3.01
CA ASP A 524 10.11 18.28 2.22
C ASP A 524 11.64 18.12 2.23
N LEU A 525 12.24 17.82 3.40
CA LEU A 525 13.69 17.60 3.48
C LEU A 525 14.16 16.40 2.64
N VAL A 526 13.44 15.27 2.68
CA VAL A 526 13.82 14.09 1.88
C VAL A 526 13.53 14.28 0.38
N LYS A 527 12.55 15.11 0.02
CA LYS A 527 12.34 15.55 -1.37
C LYS A 527 13.49 16.40 -1.87
N ASP A 528 13.91 17.38 -1.09
CA ASP A 528 15.02 18.26 -1.44
C ASP A 528 16.33 17.46 -1.61
N LEU A 529 16.61 16.50 -0.71
CA LEU A 529 17.74 15.57 -0.85
C LEU A 529 17.64 14.72 -2.11
N SER A 530 16.46 14.15 -2.40
CA SER A 530 16.22 13.34 -3.59
C SER A 530 16.41 14.13 -4.89
N ALA A 531 15.87 15.35 -4.94
CA ALA A 531 15.91 16.22 -6.11
C ALA A 531 17.35 16.65 -6.46
N GLU A 532 18.21 16.80 -5.44
CA GLU A 532 19.62 17.14 -5.61
C GLU A 532 20.53 15.90 -5.77
N GLY A 533 19.96 14.68 -5.79
CA GLY A 533 20.70 13.44 -5.99
C GLY A 533 21.53 12.97 -4.79
N TRP A 534 21.19 13.40 -3.57
CA TRP A 534 21.78 12.86 -2.34
C TRP A 534 21.05 11.58 -1.92
N SER A 535 21.75 10.45 -1.98
CA SER A 535 21.17 9.18 -1.50
C SER A 535 21.16 9.20 0.03
N HIS A 536 20.02 8.81 0.60
CA HIS A 536 19.79 8.96 2.02
C HIS A 536 18.90 7.87 2.58
N ASP A 537 18.99 7.66 3.87
CA ASP A 537 18.09 6.80 4.64
C ASP A 537 17.56 7.53 5.88
N LEU A 538 16.42 7.06 6.39
CA LEU A 538 15.88 7.48 7.67
C LEU A 538 16.47 6.66 8.83
N GLY A 539 16.66 7.29 9.99
CA GLY A 539 17.14 6.65 11.22
C GLY A 539 16.12 6.76 12.36
N ASP A 540 15.55 5.63 12.79
CA ASP A 540 14.72 5.57 14.00
C ASP A 540 15.57 5.42 15.25
N GLU A 541 15.31 6.22 16.28
CA GLU A 541 16.15 6.26 17.48
C GLU A 541 16.20 4.93 18.25
N LEU A 542 15.13 4.12 18.23
CA LEU A 542 15.14 2.79 18.85
C LEU A 542 15.96 1.78 18.03
N ILE A 543 15.94 1.88 16.70
CA ILE A 543 16.81 1.09 15.83
C ILE A 543 18.27 1.51 16.02
N LEU A 544 18.55 2.82 16.07
CA LEU A 544 19.90 3.34 16.29
C LEU A 544 20.45 2.89 17.65
N GLN A 545 19.65 2.93 18.70
CA GLN A 545 20.01 2.44 20.03
C GLN A 545 20.54 0.99 20.00
N ASP A 546 19.94 0.15 19.16
CA ASP A 546 20.23 -1.28 19.13
C ASP A 546 21.34 -1.62 18.12
N LEU A 547 21.32 -1.03 16.93
CA LEU A 547 22.14 -1.41 15.77
C LEU A 547 23.26 -0.43 15.39
N ALA A 548 23.24 0.81 15.90
CA ALA A 548 24.20 1.81 15.48
C ALA A 548 25.54 1.75 16.23
N ALA A 549 26.62 2.08 15.52
CA ALA A 549 27.97 2.18 16.03
C ALA A 549 28.76 3.24 15.24
N VAL A 550 29.82 3.79 15.84
CA VAL A 550 30.74 4.72 15.18
C VAL A 550 31.90 3.93 14.59
N GLU A 551 32.18 4.10 13.30
CA GLU A 551 33.28 3.46 12.57
C GLU A 551 34.16 4.51 11.88
N GLY A 552 35.27 4.86 12.52
CA GLY A 552 36.04 6.04 12.12
C GLY A 552 35.17 7.29 12.23
N ALA A 553 35.20 8.17 11.22
CA ALA A 553 34.38 9.38 11.17
C ALA A 553 32.95 9.14 10.60
N ARG A 554 32.50 7.89 10.49
CA ARG A 554 31.20 7.53 9.89
C ARG A 554 30.29 6.85 10.89
N LEU A 555 28.98 6.96 10.66
CA LEU A 555 27.97 6.24 11.43
C LEU A 555 27.61 4.94 10.71
N ARG A 556 27.81 3.78 11.34
CA ARG A 556 27.28 2.50 10.88
C ARG A 556 25.95 2.22 11.56
N VAL A 557 24.93 1.79 10.81
CA VAL A 557 23.67 1.26 11.33
C VAL A 557 23.44 -0.10 10.66
N GLY A 558 23.65 -1.17 11.43
CA GLY A 558 23.57 -2.53 10.89
C GLY A 558 24.51 -2.73 9.69
N ALA A 559 23.93 -2.97 8.50
CA ALA A 559 24.62 -3.21 7.23
C ALA A 559 24.99 -1.92 6.45
N MET A 560 24.54 -0.75 6.88
CA MET A 560 24.73 0.52 6.18
C MET A 560 25.72 1.43 6.91
N THR A 561 26.41 2.28 6.16
CA THR A 561 27.33 3.31 6.68
C THR A 561 27.01 4.66 6.05
N TYR A 562 27.02 5.71 6.86
CA TYR A 562 26.67 7.08 6.47
C TYR A 562 27.79 8.05 6.81
N ASP A 563 28.03 9.00 5.91
CA ASP A 563 29.06 10.03 6.05
C ASP A 563 28.56 11.21 6.91
N VAL A 564 27.27 11.53 6.81
CA VAL A 564 26.63 12.68 7.47
C VAL A 564 25.35 12.25 8.17
N VAL A 565 25.14 12.73 9.39
CA VAL A 565 23.85 12.61 10.10
C VAL A 565 23.15 13.96 10.11
N VAL A 566 21.89 13.99 9.69
CA VAL A 566 21.04 15.19 9.63
C VAL A 566 19.88 15.06 10.61
N LEU A 567 19.74 16.04 11.49
CA LEU A 567 18.57 16.20 12.35
C LEU A 567 17.55 17.08 11.61
N PRO A 568 16.37 16.56 11.23
CA PRO A 568 15.30 17.43 10.75
C PRO A 568 14.76 18.27 11.91
N PRO A 569 13.80 19.19 11.65
CA PRO A 569 13.04 19.82 12.72
C PRO A 569 12.56 18.79 13.75
N CYS A 570 12.97 18.95 15.00
CA CYS A 570 12.62 18.06 16.11
C CYS A 570 12.60 18.82 17.44
N VAL A 571 11.95 18.25 18.45
CA VAL A 571 11.90 18.82 19.82
C VAL A 571 12.52 17.89 20.86
N ASN A 572 12.67 16.61 20.56
CA ASN A 572 13.17 15.59 21.47
C ASN A 572 14.21 14.69 20.79
N LEU A 573 15.20 14.26 21.58
CA LEU A 573 16.09 13.14 21.27
C LEU A 573 16.06 12.14 22.44
N LEU A 574 16.39 10.87 22.19
CA LEU A 574 16.69 9.91 23.25
C LEU A 574 18.12 10.13 23.77
N ALA A 575 18.36 9.85 25.05
CA ALA A 575 19.69 9.95 25.63
C ALA A 575 20.73 9.10 24.87
N SER A 576 20.34 7.89 24.43
CA SER A 576 21.19 7.02 23.62
C SER A 576 21.58 7.62 22.27
N THR A 577 20.71 8.45 21.68
CA THR A 577 20.98 9.13 20.42
C THR A 577 21.95 10.28 20.65
N VAL A 578 21.78 11.06 21.72
CA VAL A 578 22.74 12.11 22.10
C VAL A 578 24.13 11.51 22.31
N ASP A 579 24.25 10.43 23.09
CA ASP A 579 25.51 9.73 23.34
C ASP A 579 26.15 9.19 22.04
N LEU A 580 25.34 8.71 21.10
CA LEU A 580 25.80 8.24 19.80
C LEU A 580 26.37 9.38 18.95
N LEU A 581 25.67 10.51 18.88
CA LEU A 581 26.09 11.69 18.13
C LEU A 581 27.35 12.32 18.72
N GLU A 582 27.48 12.39 20.05
CA GLU A 582 28.68 12.89 20.71
C GLU A 582 29.90 12.03 20.36
N ARG A 583 29.76 10.69 20.43
CA ARG A 583 30.84 9.78 20.02
C ARG A 583 31.21 9.90 18.54
N LEU A 584 30.22 10.13 17.67
CA LEU A 584 30.48 10.35 16.25
C LEU A 584 31.29 11.64 16.03
N LEU A 585 30.92 12.73 16.71
CA LEU A 585 31.65 13.99 16.66
C LEU A 585 33.06 13.88 17.23
N ASP A 586 33.25 13.11 18.31
CA ASP A 586 34.57 12.83 18.90
C ASP A 586 35.48 12.07 17.94
N ALA A 587 34.91 11.22 17.08
CA ALA A 587 35.63 10.51 16.02
C ALA A 587 35.82 11.33 14.73
N GLY A 588 35.40 12.61 14.73
CA GLY A 588 35.54 13.52 13.59
C GLY A 588 34.40 13.46 12.56
N GLY A 589 33.32 12.73 12.87
CA GLY A 589 32.15 12.62 12.01
C GLY A 589 31.34 13.90 11.89
N LYS A 590 30.39 13.91 10.96
CA LYS A 590 29.65 15.11 10.56
C LYS A 590 28.18 15.00 10.96
N VAL A 591 27.74 15.99 11.73
CA VAL A 591 26.33 16.13 12.15
C VAL A 591 25.85 17.52 11.81
N ALA A 592 24.68 17.59 11.20
CA ALA A 592 23.99 18.83 10.88
C ALA A 592 22.54 18.80 11.39
N ALA A 593 21.94 19.96 11.58
CA ALA A 593 20.53 20.10 11.94
C ALA A 593 19.88 21.21 11.11
N VAL A 594 18.61 21.04 10.77
CA VAL A 594 17.83 21.99 9.95
C VAL A 594 16.61 22.50 10.73
N GLY A 595 16.39 23.80 10.72
CA GLY A 595 15.18 24.42 11.24
C GLY A 595 15.06 24.37 12.77
N ARG A 596 14.04 23.69 13.30
CA ARG A 596 13.76 23.64 14.75
C ARG A 596 14.69 22.67 15.47
N MET A 597 15.38 23.16 16.50
CA MET A 597 16.32 22.36 17.30
C MET A 597 15.64 21.63 18.48
N PRO A 598 16.16 20.46 18.89
CA PRO A 598 15.67 19.73 20.04
C PRO A 598 15.86 20.52 21.34
N GLN A 599 14.87 20.40 22.23
CA GLN A 599 14.84 21.06 23.54
C GLN A 599 14.78 20.05 24.70
N PHE A 600 14.47 18.78 24.39
CA PHE A 600 14.28 17.73 25.36
C PHE A 600 15.14 16.50 25.05
N VAL A 601 15.63 15.85 26.11
CA VAL A 601 16.21 14.52 26.10
C VAL A 601 15.32 13.62 26.96
N ASP A 602 14.82 12.53 26.38
CA ASP A 602 13.84 11.64 27.03
C ASP A 602 12.63 12.40 27.62
N GLY A 603 12.21 13.48 26.96
CA GLY A 603 11.12 14.36 27.38
C GLY A 603 11.44 15.32 28.53
N LEU A 604 12.71 15.53 28.89
CA LEU A 604 13.14 16.53 29.88
C LEU A 604 14.15 17.52 29.31
N PRO A 605 14.15 18.80 29.73
CA PRO A 605 15.24 19.72 29.41
C PRO A 605 16.56 19.17 29.95
N ASP A 606 17.61 19.21 29.13
CA ASP A 606 18.92 18.70 29.52
C ASP A 606 20.05 19.58 28.97
N GLU A 607 21.04 19.89 29.80
CA GLU A 607 22.20 20.72 29.43
C GLU A 607 23.08 20.05 28.35
N CYS A 608 23.06 18.72 28.23
CA CYS A 608 23.81 18.02 27.19
C CYS A 608 23.41 18.45 25.78
N LEU A 609 22.17 18.90 25.56
CA LEU A 609 21.75 19.44 24.26
C LEU A 609 22.50 20.72 23.91
N SER A 610 22.75 21.60 24.88
CA SER A 610 23.50 22.83 24.62
C SER A 610 24.93 22.52 24.20
N ARG A 611 25.53 21.49 24.82
CA ARG A 611 26.85 20.98 24.44
C ARG A 611 26.84 20.36 23.05
N LEU A 612 25.88 19.50 22.74
CA LEU A 612 25.75 18.88 21.41
C LEU A 612 25.54 19.95 20.33
N LEU A 613 24.56 20.84 20.51
CA LEU A 613 24.21 21.88 19.54
C LEU A 613 25.36 22.86 19.26
N SER A 614 26.25 23.09 20.22
CA SER A 614 27.45 23.91 20.03
C SER A 614 28.51 23.29 19.10
N ARG A 615 28.41 21.98 18.86
CA ARG A 615 29.40 21.18 18.11
C ARG A 615 28.92 20.76 16.71
N ILE A 616 27.65 20.92 16.39
CA ILE A 616 27.07 20.53 15.10
C ILE A 616 26.88 21.74 14.18
N HIS A 617 26.67 21.48 12.90
CA HIS A 617 26.28 22.53 11.95
C HIS A 617 24.77 22.77 12.03
N ILE A 618 24.32 24.01 12.19
CA ILE A 618 22.91 24.36 12.25
C ILE A 618 22.56 25.25 11.06
N PHE A 619 21.59 24.79 10.27
CA PHE A 619 21.12 25.48 9.07
C PHE A 619 19.67 25.96 9.25
N PRO A 620 19.33 27.17 8.79
CA PRO A 620 17.96 27.66 8.86
C PRO A 620 17.06 26.96 7.83
N THR A 621 17.60 26.55 6.68
CA THR A 621 16.83 25.90 5.61
C THR A 621 17.54 24.67 5.02
N ALA A 622 16.78 23.78 4.38
CA ALA A 622 17.33 22.62 3.67
C ALA A 622 18.28 23.03 2.52
N ARG A 623 18.03 24.17 1.87
CA ARG A 623 18.91 24.73 0.84
C ARG A 623 20.33 24.99 1.36
N ASP A 624 20.45 25.53 2.57
CA ASP A 624 21.77 25.82 3.16
C ASP A 624 22.52 24.54 3.52
N LEU A 625 21.79 23.51 3.99
CA LEU A 625 22.33 22.17 4.20
C LEU A 625 22.86 21.59 2.88
N LEU A 626 22.06 21.62 1.81
CA LEU A 626 22.41 21.09 0.50
C LEU A 626 23.67 21.76 -0.09
N ALA A 627 23.86 23.06 0.15
CA ALA A 627 25.07 23.77 -0.26
C ALA A 627 26.33 23.36 0.53
N TRP A 628 26.16 22.82 1.75
CA TRP A 628 27.26 22.37 2.60
C TRP A 628 27.65 20.91 2.37
N LEU A 629 26.71 20.03 2.03
CA LEU A 629 26.98 18.59 1.85
C LEU A 629 28.16 18.26 0.92
N PRO A 630 28.35 18.93 -0.25
CA PRO A 630 29.53 18.75 -1.11
C PRO A 630 30.88 18.95 -0.43
N ALA A 631 30.94 19.74 0.64
CA ALA A 631 32.19 20.03 1.35
C ALA A 631 32.60 18.92 2.34
N VAL A 632 31.69 17.98 2.62
CA VAL A 632 31.86 16.99 3.70
C VAL A 632 31.54 15.55 3.29
N SER A 633 30.87 15.34 2.17
CA SER A 633 30.63 14.03 1.57
C SER A 633 30.64 14.15 0.04
N SER A 634 30.63 13.01 -0.64
CA SER A 634 30.69 12.89 -2.10
C SER A 634 29.51 12.07 -2.62
N ARG A 635 28.73 12.67 -3.52
CA ARG A 635 27.62 11.98 -4.19
C ARG A 635 28.12 10.77 -4.98
N LYS A 636 27.35 9.68 -5.00
CA LYS A 636 27.66 8.49 -5.82
C LYS A 636 27.17 8.65 -7.26
N ALA A 637 26.09 9.40 -7.46
CA ALA A 637 25.59 9.80 -8.77
C ALA A 637 24.99 11.21 -8.70
N ARG A 638 25.16 12.00 -9.77
CA ARG A 638 24.60 13.35 -9.92
C ARG A 638 23.96 13.47 -11.31
N ILE A 639 22.79 14.11 -11.36
CA ILE A 639 22.08 14.40 -12.61
C ILE A 639 22.01 15.91 -12.77
N ASP A 640 22.73 16.45 -13.75
CA ASP A 640 22.81 17.89 -13.98
C ASP A 640 21.67 18.31 -14.91
N LEU A 641 20.64 18.91 -14.32
CA LEU A 641 19.49 19.46 -15.04
C LEU A 641 19.62 20.97 -15.18
N SER A 642 19.23 21.49 -16.35
CA SER A 642 19.18 22.93 -16.61
C SER A 642 18.07 23.66 -15.85
N GLU A 643 17.05 22.93 -15.40
CA GLU A 643 15.93 23.40 -14.59
C GLU A 643 15.66 22.38 -13.48
N PRO A 644 15.16 22.79 -12.29
CA PRO A 644 14.78 21.85 -11.24
C PRO A 644 13.81 20.79 -11.80
N GLY A 645 14.22 19.52 -11.76
CA GLY A 645 13.45 18.42 -12.36
C GLY A 645 13.12 17.32 -11.36
N CYS A 646 12.24 16.41 -11.77
CA CYS A 646 11.79 15.29 -10.97
C CYS A 646 12.44 13.99 -11.47
N ILE A 647 13.78 13.98 -11.59
CA ILE A 647 14.51 12.75 -11.90
C ILE A 647 15.01 12.13 -10.59
N TYR A 648 14.46 10.96 -10.26
CA TYR A 648 14.82 10.22 -9.05
C TYR A 648 15.89 9.19 -9.36
N THR A 649 16.80 8.95 -8.43
CA THR A 649 17.91 8.02 -8.58
C THR A 649 17.93 6.93 -7.52
N HIS A 650 18.43 5.75 -7.91
CA HIS A 650 18.78 4.67 -7.00
C HIS A 650 20.15 4.13 -7.36
N VAL A 651 21.07 4.13 -6.39
CA VAL A 651 22.47 3.75 -6.60
C VAL A 651 22.81 2.51 -5.79
N ARG A 652 23.40 1.50 -6.45
CA ARG A 652 23.83 0.26 -5.81
C ARG A 652 25.29 -0.06 -6.14
N ARG A 653 26.04 -0.47 -5.11
CA ARG A 653 27.40 -1.00 -5.23
C ARG A 653 27.36 -2.48 -5.58
N LEU A 654 27.95 -2.83 -6.72
CA LEU A 654 28.25 -4.20 -7.11
C LEU A 654 29.74 -4.49 -6.88
N ALA A 655 30.13 -5.76 -6.87
CA ALA A 655 31.55 -6.12 -6.86
C ALA A 655 32.20 -5.74 -8.20
N GLY A 656 33.12 -4.78 -8.18
CA GLY A 656 33.80 -4.27 -9.37
C GLY A 656 32.96 -3.33 -10.24
N GLY A 657 31.92 -2.70 -9.68
CA GLY A 657 31.07 -1.78 -10.43
C GLY A 657 29.95 -1.12 -9.63
N ARG A 658 29.16 -0.28 -10.31
CA ARG A 658 28.04 0.45 -9.74
C ARG A 658 26.86 0.41 -10.70
N LEU A 659 25.66 0.23 -10.14
CA LEU A 659 24.40 0.28 -10.85
C LEU A 659 23.69 1.59 -10.49
N VAL A 660 23.20 2.32 -11.49
CA VAL A 660 22.43 3.56 -11.30
C VAL A 660 21.13 3.46 -12.09
N PHE A 661 20.00 3.52 -11.38
CA PHE A 661 18.70 3.71 -11.99
C PHE A 661 18.29 5.17 -11.87
N ALA A 662 17.81 5.76 -12.96
CA ALA A 662 17.33 7.13 -13.01
C ALA A 662 15.99 7.18 -13.77
N VAL A 663 14.96 7.79 -13.18
CA VAL A 663 13.61 7.89 -13.77
C VAL A 663 13.06 9.30 -13.72
N ASN A 664 12.57 9.78 -14.86
CA ASN A 664 11.89 11.07 -14.96
C ASN A 664 10.40 10.93 -14.64
N VAL A 665 10.02 11.33 -13.42
CA VAL A 665 8.61 11.38 -12.98
C VAL A 665 7.97 12.76 -13.18
N GLY A 666 8.71 13.68 -13.80
CA GLY A 666 8.29 15.05 -14.06
C GLY A 666 7.34 15.18 -15.25
N PRO A 667 6.72 16.36 -15.42
CA PRO A 667 5.82 16.63 -16.53
C PRO A 667 6.54 17.00 -17.84
N ALA A 668 7.84 17.25 -17.79
CA ALA A 668 8.64 17.74 -18.92
C ALA A 668 9.69 16.70 -19.37
N ALA A 669 10.05 16.77 -20.64
CA ALA A 669 11.20 16.05 -21.17
C ALA A 669 12.47 16.89 -21.01
N HIS A 670 13.59 16.23 -20.75
CA HIS A 670 14.92 16.82 -20.62
C HIS A 670 15.85 16.24 -21.69
N ARG A 671 16.70 17.06 -22.29
CA ARG A 671 17.63 16.65 -23.35
C ARG A 671 19.06 16.98 -22.97
N ASP A 672 20.00 16.22 -23.52
CA ASP A 672 21.43 16.42 -23.34
C ASP A 672 21.84 16.51 -21.84
N VAL A 673 21.17 15.71 -20.99
CA VAL A 673 21.37 15.69 -19.54
C VAL A 673 22.68 14.99 -19.21
N ASN A 674 23.56 15.65 -18.46
CA ASN A 674 24.78 15.00 -17.96
C ASN A 674 24.44 14.15 -16.73
N VAL A 675 24.68 12.85 -16.85
CA VAL A 675 24.62 11.89 -15.75
C VAL A 675 26.05 11.55 -15.35
N LEU A 676 26.39 11.88 -14.11
CA LEU A 676 27.72 11.73 -13.53
C LEU A 676 27.68 10.61 -12.51
N ILE A 677 28.55 9.62 -12.65
CA ILE A 677 28.60 8.45 -11.79
C ILE A 677 30.03 8.32 -11.26
N GLN A 678 30.20 8.48 -9.95
CA GLN A 678 31.53 8.32 -9.32
C GLN A 678 32.05 6.90 -9.61
N LEU A 679 33.34 6.77 -9.91
CA LEU A 679 33.96 5.47 -10.11
C LEU A 679 34.25 4.79 -8.77
N PRO A 680 33.76 3.55 -8.57
CA PRO A 680 34.18 2.70 -7.47
C PRO A 680 35.71 2.49 -7.41
N ASP A 681 36.31 2.53 -6.20
CA ASP A 681 37.74 2.24 -6.00
C ASP A 681 38.18 0.83 -6.47
N ASP A 682 37.25 -0.13 -6.51
CA ASP A 682 37.50 -1.51 -6.94
C ASP A 682 37.27 -1.73 -8.45
N VAL A 683 36.92 -0.69 -9.20
CA VAL A 683 36.92 -0.72 -10.67
C VAL A 683 38.36 -0.61 -11.16
N GLN A 684 38.86 -1.69 -11.76
CA GLN A 684 40.18 -1.77 -12.36
C GLN A 684 40.10 -1.69 -13.90
N GLY A 685 41.07 -1.04 -14.53
CA GLY A 685 41.12 -0.87 -15.99
C GLY A 685 40.30 0.32 -16.49
N GLU A 686 40.11 0.39 -17.81
CA GLU A 686 39.26 1.43 -18.44
C GLU A 686 37.80 1.18 -18.06
N PRO A 687 37.07 2.20 -17.55
CA PRO A 687 35.67 2.02 -17.21
C PRO A 687 34.84 1.81 -18.48
N VAL A 688 33.77 1.02 -18.33
CA VAL A 688 32.76 0.79 -19.36
C VAL A 688 31.41 1.14 -18.75
N VAL A 689 30.60 1.88 -19.50
CA VAL A 689 29.21 2.14 -19.16
C VAL A 689 28.30 1.40 -20.13
N GLU A 690 27.38 0.63 -19.59
CA GLU A 690 26.34 -0.07 -20.34
C GLU A 690 24.97 0.40 -19.89
N ARG A 691 24.08 0.67 -20.85
CA ARG A 691 22.64 0.77 -20.59
C ARG A 691 22.04 -0.62 -20.63
N LEU A 692 21.42 -1.02 -19.53
CA LEU A 692 20.65 -2.24 -19.44
C LEU A 692 19.22 -1.95 -19.89
N ASP A 693 18.79 -2.57 -20.99
CA ASP A 693 17.46 -2.38 -21.56
C ASP A 693 16.45 -3.25 -20.81
N LEU A 694 15.56 -2.62 -20.07
CA LEU A 694 14.52 -3.27 -19.28
C LEU A 694 13.45 -3.94 -20.14
N ALA A 695 13.20 -3.47 -21.36
CA ALA A 695 12.22 -4.06 -22.26
C ALA A 695 12.75 -5.33 -22.94
N THR A 696 14.04 -5.35 -23.30
CA THR A 696 14.63 -6.48 -24.06
C THR A 696 15.53 -7.40 -23.23
N GLY A 697 15.99 -6.96 -22.06
CA GLY A 697 16.95 -7.71 -21.24
C GLY A 697 18.38 -7.70 -21.79
N THR A 698 18.68 -6.82 -22.76
CA THR A 698 20.01 -6.70 -23.37
C THR A 698 20.81 -5.56 -22.77
N ALA A 699 22.13 -5.55 -22.99
CA ALA A 699 23.02 -4.46 -22.59
C ALA A 699 23.63 -3.78 -23.82
N ALA A 700 23.73 -2.45 -23.80
CA ALA A 700 24.36 -1.66 -24.85
C ALA A 700 25.39 -0.68 -24.27
N ALA A 701 26.62 -0.74 -24.76
CA ALA A 701 27.67 0.22 -24.37
C ALA A 701 27.27 1.65 -24.74
N LEU A 702 27.53 2.58 -23.83
CA LEU A 702 27.29 4.01 -24.02
C LEU A 702 28.61 4.77 -24.21
N PRO A 703 28.64 5.76 -25.13
CA PRO A 703 29.70 6.75 -25.15
C PRO A 703 29.76 7.47 -23.80
N HIS A 704 30.96 7.65 -23.29
CA HIS A 704 31.17 8.29 -21.99
C HIS A 704 32.54 8.95 -21.95
N ALA A 705 32.70 9.88 -21.01
CA ALA A 705 33.99 10.51 -20.70
C ALA A 705 34.35 10.23 -19.23
N VAL A 706 35.64 10.09 -18.95
CA VAL A 706 36.14 10.09 -17.57
C VAL A 706 36.59 11.50 -17.25
N VAL A 707 35.98 12.09 -16.22
CA VAL A 707 36.25 13.43 -15.72
C VAL A 707 36.67 13.37 -14.26
N ASP A 708 37.40 14.38 -13.80
CA ASP A 708 37.72 14.54 -12.39
C ASP A 708 36.84 15.67 -11.84
N GLU A 709 35.77 15.28 -11.14
CA GLU A 709 34.83 16.21 -10.51
C GLU A 709 35.27 16.38 -9.07
N GLY A 710 35.89 17.52 -8.71
CA GLY A 710 36.57 17.66 -7.42
C GLY A 710 35.79 17.21 -6.15
N GLU A 711 34.46 17.28 -6.15
CA GLU A 711 33.58 16.73 -5.09
C GLU A 711 33.47 15.19 -5.11
N MET A 712 33.38 14.59 -6.29
CA MET A 712 33.13 13.16 -6.52
C MET A 712 34.42 12.38 -6.85
N GLY A 713 35.52 13.05 -7.16
CA GLY A 713 36.73 12.45 -7.70
C GLY A 713 36.55 11.88 -9.12
N PRO A 714 37.29 10.82 -9.49
CA PRO A 714 37.16 10.17 -10.79
C PRO A 714 35.73 9.74 -11.06
N THR A 715 35.15 10.27 -12.12
CA THR A 715 33.72 10.19 -12.41
C THR A 715 33.52 9.88 -13.88
N VAL A 716 32.55 9.03 -14.19
CA VAL A 716 32.11 8.82 -15.57
C VAL A 716 30.95 9.74 -15.87
N GLN A 717 31.07 10.51 -16.95
CA GLN A 717 30.04 11.37 -17.48
C GLN A 717 29.42 10.75 -18.73
N VAL A 718 28.09 10.68 -18.75
CA VAL A 718 27.27 10.20 -19.87
C VAL A 718 26.23 11.26 -20.20
N GLN A 719 25.97 11.48 -21.50
CA GLN A 719 24.88 12.34 -21.94
C GLN A 719 23.65 11.51 -22.32
N LEU A 720 22.50 11.83 -21.73
CA LEU A 720 21.25 11.12 -21.93
C LEU A 720 20.08 12.08 -22.18
N ASP A 721 19.11 11.61 -22.95
CA ASP A 721 17.79 12.24 -23.04
C ASP A 721 16.83 11.53 -22.07
N PHE A 722 15.91 12.29 -21.48
CA PHE A 722 14.81 11.80 -20.67
C PHE A 722 13.50 12.34 -21.20
N ALA A 723 12.75 11.56 -21.96
CA ALA A 723 11.35 11.83 -22.23
C ALA A 723 10.52 11.81 -20.93
N VAL A 724 9.29 12.31 -21.01
CA VAL A 724 8.32 12.17 -19.92
C VAL A 724 8.13 10.67 -19.65
N GLU A 725 8.26 10.25 -18.39
CA GLU A 725 8.14 8.84 -17.96
C GLU A 725 9.23 7.90 -18.50
N GLU A 726 10.33 8.43 -19.03
CA GLU A 726 11.50 7.65 -19.43
C GLU A 726 12.44 7.39 -18.23
N SER A 727 13.09 6.24 -18.25
CA SER A 727 14.06 5.82 -17.25
C SER A 727 15.26 5.15 -17.90
N HIS A 728 16.42 5.25 -17.26
CA HIS A 728 17.65 4.56 -17.66
C HIS A 728 18.17 3.70 -16.51
N LEU A 729 18.62 2.49 -16.83
CA LEU A 729 19.37 1.62 -15.93
C LEU A 729 20.81 1.51 -16.47
N LEU A 730 21.77 2.00 -15.70
CA LEU A 730 23.16 2.13 -16.10
C LEU A 730 24.05 1.25 -15.24
N LEU A 731 24.91 0.46 -15.88
CA LEU A 731 25.94 -0.34 -15.23
C LEU A 731 27.31 0.26 -15.57
N VAL A 732 28.06 0.67 -14.55
CA VAL A 732 29.44 1.12 -14.65
C VAL A 732 30.36 0.05 -14.07
N ARG A 733 31.32 -0.45 -14.85
CA ARG A 733 32.26 -1.50 -14.41
C ARG A 733 33.61 -1.37 -15.12
N GLY A 734 34.64 -2.04 -14.61
CA GLY A 734 35.92 -2.14 -15.30
C GLY A 734 35.85 -3.07 -16.52
N ALA A 735 36.55 -2.73 -17.60
CA ALA A 735 36.69 -3.61 -18.75
C ALA A 735 37.32 -4.96 -18.32
N PRO A 736 36.82 -6.11 -18.79
CA PRO A 736 37.43 -7.39 -18.47
C PRO A 736 38.88 -7.44 -18.97
N ALA A 737 39.79 -7.94 -18.12
CA ALA A 737 41.22 -8.04 -18.40
C ALA A 737 41.56 -9.16 -19.40
N SER A 738 41.07 -9.08 -20.64
CA SER A 738 41.58 -9.67 -21.90
C SER A 738 40.45 -9.83 -22.92
N PRO A 739 40.70 -9.59 -24.22
CA PRO A 739 39.71 -9.79 -25.26
C PRO A 739 39.53 -11.29 -25.53
N VAL A 740 38.35 -11.84 -25.21
CA VAL A 740 37.97 -13.17 -25.70
C VAL A 740 37.61 -13.04 -27.18
N PRO A 741 38.16 -13.88 -28.09
CA PRO A 741 37.84 -13.81 -29.51
C PRO A 741 36.37 -14.18 -29.76
N ALA A 742 35.69 -13.39 -30.60
CA ALA A 742 34.36 -13.72 -31.09
C ALA A 742 34.38 -15.06 -31.84
N SER A 743 33.71 -16.06 -31.28
CA SER A 743 33.24 -17.22 -32.04
C SER A 743 31.76 -17.44 -31.71
N ALA A 744 30.92 -17.16 -32.70
CA ALA A 744 29.49 -17.43 -32.65
C ALA A 744 29.23 -18.90 -33.03
N PRO A 745 28.35 -19.62 -32.33
CA PRO A 745 27.68 -20.78 -32.89
C PRO A 745 26.37 -20.33 -33.57
N ASP A 746 26.26 -20.60 -34.87
CA ASP A 746 25.01 -20.56 -35.63
C ASP A 746 23.98 -21.52 -35.02
N GLY A 747 22.75 -21.03 -34.84
CA GLY A 747 21.63 -21.81 -34.33
C GLY A 747 20.33 -21.01 -34.19
N GLN A 748 19.83 -20.44 -35.30
CA GLN A 748 18.55 -19.75 -35.35
C GLN A 748 17.39 -20.69 -35.01
N ARG A 749 16.71 -20.44 -33.88
CA ARG A 749 15.27 -20.65 -33.74
C ARG A 749 14.60 -19.29 -33.88
N ALA A 750 13.86 -19.10 -34.97
CA ALA A 750 13.10 -17.89 -35.25
C ALA A 750 11.95 -17.74 -34.24
N ILE A 751 12.05 -16.72 -33.38
CA ILE A 751 10.91 -16.11 -32.72
C ILE A 751 10.57 -14.87 -33.55
N THR A 752 9.41 -14.89 -34.20
CA THR A 752 8.86 -13.76 -34.94
C THR A 752 8.35 -12.71 -33.95
N GLY A 753 9.26 -11.83 -33.51
CA GLY A 753 8.96 -10.59 -32.81
C GLY A 753 9.77 -9.48 -33.46
N THR A 754 9.11 -8.45 -33.97
CA THR A 754 9.75 -7.29 -34.59
C THR A 754 10.60 -6.54 -33.56
N SER A 755 11.89 -6.81 -33.56
CA SER A 755 12.94 -6.04 -32.89
C SER A 755 13.04 -4.62 -33.46
N PRO A 756 13.22 -3.58 -32.61
CA PRO A 756 13.81 -2.31 -33.02
C PRO A 756 15.24 -2.20 -32.48
N THR A 757 16.15 -3.08 -32.90
CA THR A 757 17.60 -2.85 -32.74
C THR A 757 18.09 -1.95 -33.88
N GLY A 758 18.46 -0.71 -33.56
CA GLY A 758 19.13 0.19 -34.50
C GLY A 758 19.91 1.28 -33.79
N ARG A 759 21.25 1.26 -33.95
CA ARG A 759 22.16 2.35 -33.60
C ARG A 759 21.64 3.68 -34.15
N HIS A 760 21.49 4.70 -33.32
CA HIS A 760 21.31 6.07 -33.80
C HIS A 760 22.66 6.78 -33.89
N GLU A 761 23.31 6.66 -35.05
CA GLU A 761 24.05 7.77 -35.64
C GLU A 761 23.07 8.92 -36.00
N PRO A 762 23.54 10.17 -36.20
CA PRO A 762 22.71 11.37 -36.23
C PRO A 762 21.53 11.19 -37.20
N ARG A 763 20.30 11.26 -36.66
CA ARG A 763 19.08 11.06 -37.45
C ARG A 763 19.08 12.04 -38.64
N GLY A 764 19.11 11.47 -39.85
CA GLY A 764 18.67 12.15 -41.07
C GLY A 764 17.24 12.68 -40.93
N PRO A 765 16.70 13.39 -41.95
CA PRO A 765 15.43 14.09 -41.83
C PRO A 765 14.32 13.15 -41.34
N VAL A 766 13.79 13.44 -40.16
CA VAL A 766 12.66 12.74 -39.55
C VAL A 766 11.52 12.74 -40.57
N ARG A 767 11.20 11.58 -41.15
CA ARG A 767 10.01 11.43 -41.99
C ARG A 767 8.77 11.50 -41.10
N ARG A 768 8.30 12.71 -40.86
CA ARG A 768 7.02 12.96 -40.21
C ARG A 768 5.92 12.52 -41.19
N ARG A 769 5.34 11.34 -40.96
CA ARG A 769 4.10 10.93 -41.63
C ARG A 769 2.94 11.49 -40.83
N THR A 770 2.24 12.45 -41.39
CA THR A 770 0.92 12.84 -40.89
C THR A 770 -0.01 11.68 -41.16
N LEU A 771 -0.46 11.03 -40.08
CA LEU A 771 -1.47 10.00 -40.21
C LEU A 771 -2.82 10.62 -40.59
N GLY A 772 -3.65 9.87 -41.32
CA GLY A 772 -4.99 10.31 -41.70
C GLY A 772 -5.86 10.63 -40.48
N ARG A 773 -6.82 11.55 -40.63
CA ARG A 773 -7.74 11.89 -39.53
C ARG A 773 -8.85 10.85 -39.32
N ARG A 774 -9.06 9.94 -40.28
CA ARG A 774 -10.05 8.86 -40.24
C ARG A 774 -9.41 7.54 -40.60
N TRP A 775 -9.87 6.49 -39.95
CA TRP A 775 -9.33 5.14 -40.01
C TRP A 775 -10.46 4.15 -40.23
N ARG A 776 -10.22 3.17 -41.09
CA ARG A 776 -10.98 1.91 -41.00
C ARG A 776 -10.52 1.19 -39.74
N PHE A 777 -11.42 0.46 -39.12
CA PHE A 777 -11.14 -0.27 -37.89
C PHE A 777 -11.76 -1.66 -37.96
N GLU A 778 -11.23 -2.56 -37.15
CA GLU A 778 -11.84 -3.85 -36.84
C GLU A 778 -11.95 -3.98 -35.32
N ARG A 779 -13.18 -4.17 -34.85
CA ARG A 779 -13.46 -4.37 -33.43
C ARG A 779 -13.20 -5.82 -33.04
N ARG A 780 -12.46 -6.05 -31.94
CA ARG A 780 -12.10 -7.39 -31.46
C ARG A 780 -13.01 -7.91 -30.35
N ASP A 781 -13.69 -7.03 -29.63
CA ASP A 781 -14.56 -7.35 -28.50
C ASP A 781 -15.95 -6.72 -28.72
N PRO A 782 -17.06 -7.25 -28.17
CA PRO A 782 -18.39 -6.68 -28.36
C PRO A 782 -18.49 -5.20 -27.94
N ASN A 783 -19.24 -4.37 -28.68
CA ASN A 783 -19.60 -3.05 -28.16
C ASN A 783 -20.63 -3.20 -27.04
N VAL A 784 -20.72 -2.22 -26.14
CA VAL A 784 -21.48 -2.33 -24.90
C VAL A 784 -22.45 -1.16 -24.76
N LEU A 785 -23.68 -1.47 -24.36
CA LEU A 785 -24.64 -0.52 -23.80
C LEU A 785 -24.91 -0.91 -22.34
N VAL A 786 -24.62 0.00 -21.42
CA VAL A 786 -24.88 -0.20 -19.99
C VAL A 786 -26.30 0.25 -19.65
N LEU A 787 -27.16 -0.69 -19.23
CA LEU A 787 -28.52 -0.42 -18.78
C LEU A 787 -28.52 -0.17 -17.27
N ALA A 788 -28.02 1.00 -16.85
CA ALA A 788 -27.85 1.38 -15.44
C ALA A 788 -29.07 2.10 -14.82
N ARG A 789 -30.25 2.04 -15.45
CA ARG A 789 -31.52 2.56 -14.89
C ARG A 789 -32.69 1.65 -15.24
N CYS A 790 -33.58 1.40 -14.28
CA CYS A 790 -34.82 0.63 -14.49
C CYS A 790 -36.01 1.21 -13.72
N ALA A 791 -37.21 0.99 -14.24
CA ALA A 791 -38.44 1.10 -13.45
C ALA A 791 -38.63 -0.21 -12.66
N TYR A 792 -39.29 -0.15 -11.50
CA TYR A 792 -39.62 -1.34 -10.72
C TYR A 792 -41.11 -1.40 -10.36
N GLN A 793 -41.58 -2.61 -10.11
CA GLN A 793 -42.93 -2.91 -9.60
C GLN A 793 -42.81 -4.05 -8.57
N LEU A 794 -43.58 -3.96 -7.49
CA LEU A 794 -43.64 -4.99 -6.45
C LEU A 794 -45.01 -5.66 -6.49
N GLU A 795 -45.04 -6.98 -6.46
CA GLU A 795 -46.27 -7.77 -6.39
C GLU A 795 -46.32 -8.55 -5.08
N GLY A 796 -47.35 -8.29 -4.28
CA GLY A 796 -47.56 -8.95 -3.00
C GLY A 796 -48.01 -10.40 -3.16
N PRO A 797 -48.00 -11.18 -2.06
CA PRO A 797 -48.43 -12.58 -2.07
C PRO A 797 -49.91 -12.77 -2.49
N ASP A 798 -50.71 -11.70 -2.37
CA ASP A 798 -52.12 -11.64 -2.79
C ASP A 798 -52.29 -11.39 -4.30
N GLY A 799 -51.19 -11.32 -5.05
CA GLY A 799 -51.16 -11.08 -6.50
C GLY A 799 -51.42 -9.63 -6.89
N LYS A 800 -51.48 -8.70 -5.94
CA LYS A 800 -51.64 -7.27 -6.24
C LYS A 800 -50.29 -6.61 -6.48
N ALA A 801 -50.13 -6.04 -7.67
CA ALA A 801 -48.95 -5.30 -8.05
C ALA A 801 -49.10 -3.80 -7.78
N THR A 802 -48.02 -3.13 -7.36
CA THR A 802 -47.95 -1.67 -7.28
C THR A 802 -47.98 -1.05 -8.68
N GLU A 803 -48.16 0.27 -8.77
CA GLU A 803 -47.85 0.98 -10.01
C GLU A 803 -46.35 0.88 -10.32
N TRP A 804 -46.01 0.93 -11.60
CA TRP A 804 -44.61 1.01 -12.04
C TRP A 804 -43.99 2.33 -11.59
N SER A 805 -42.77 2.26 -11.05
CA SER A 805 -42.02 3.45 -10.71
C SER A 805 -41.56 4.20 -11.97
N HIS A 806 -41.11 5.45 -11.79
CA HIS A 806 -40.22 6.06 -12.78
C HIS A 806 -38.84 5.38 -12.77
N PRO A 807 -38.05 5.45 -13.85
CA PRO A 807 -36.73 4.81 -13.90
C PRO A 807 -35.73 5.39 -12.88
N LEU A 808 -35.24 4.53 -11.99
CA LEU A 808 -34.24 4.84 -10.98
C LEU A 808 -32.88 4.23 -11.36
N PRO A 809 -31.76 4.87 -10.97
CA PRO A 809 -30.47 4.19 -10.97
C PRO A 809 -30.48 2.98 -10.04
N GLN A 810 -29.89 1.86 -10.46
CA GLN A 810 -29.87 0.61 -9.68
C GLN A 810 -29.38 0.78 -8.23
N PRO A 811 -28.30 1.55 -7.95
CA PRO A 811 -27.87 1.75 -6.56
C PRO A 811 -28.95 2.39 -5.68
N ALA A 812 -29.78 3.28 -6.23
CA ALA A 812 -30.87 3.90 -5.50
C ALA A 812 -32.01 2.89 -5.25
N LEU A 813 -32.35 2.07 -6.26
CA LEU A 813 -33.33 1.01 -6.10
C LEU A 813 -32.88 -0.02 -5.06
N LYS A 814 -31.60 -0.41 -5.08
CA LYS A 814 -31.03 -1.34 -4.11
C LYS A 814 -31.21 -0.84 -2.68
N ARG A 815 -30.84 0.42 -2.40
CA ARG A 815 -31.07 1.03 -1.07
C ARG A 815 -32.55 1.06 -0.69
N LEU A 816 -33.44 1.33 -1.65
CA LEU A 816 -34.88 1.34 -1.40
C LEU A 816 -35.40 -0.04 -0.99
N LEU A 817 -35.06 -1.09 -1.76
CA LEU A 817 -35.49 -2.47 -1.47
C LEU A 817 -34.93 -2.95 -0.12
N ARG A 818 -33.66 -2.67 0.17
CA ARG A 818 -33.06 -3.06 1.46
C ARG A 818 -33.72 -2.36 2.65
N ARG A 819 -34.00 -1.04 2.55
CA ARG A 819 -34.77 -0.32 3.57
C ARG A 819 -36.19 -0.87 3.75
N ARG A 820 -36.85 -1.26 2.65
CA ARG A 820 -38.19 -1.86 2.68
C ARG A 820 -38.21 -3.16 3.49
N TYR A 821 -37.20 -4.01 3.31
CA TYR A 821 -37.11 -5.32 3.97
C TYR A 821 -36.36 -5.29 5.31
N GLY A 822 -35.92 -4.11 5.78
CA GLY A 822 -35.21 -3.96 7.05
C GLY A 822 -33.78 -4.50 7.02
N TRP A 823 -33.17 -4.65 5.85
CA TRP A 823 -31.82 -5.16 5.68
C TRP A 823 -30.77 -4.03 5.72
N PRO A 824 -29.58 -4.27 6.33
CA PRO A 824 -28.47 -3.29 6.34
C PRO A 824 -27.96 -3.05 4.91
N GLU A 825 -27.42 -1.88 4.54
CA GLU A 825 -26.84 -1.71 3.19
C GLU A 825 -25.67 -2.68 2.96
N ILE A 826 -25.63 -3.39 1.81
CA ILE A 826 -24.48 -4.25 1.47
C ILE A 826 -23.25 -3.37 1.29
N THR A 827 -22.23 -3.64 2.07
CA THR A 827 -20.90 -3.07 1.90
C THR A 827 -19.86 -4.18 1.95
N PHE A 828 -18.65 -3.92 1.46
CA PHE A 828 -17.54 -4.83 1.66
C PHE A 828 -17.12 -4.92 3.15
N ARG A 829 -17.71 -4.12 4.06
CA ARG A 829 -17.39 -4.11 5.50
C ARG A 829 -18.31 -4.97 6.38
N GLU A 830 -19.08 -5.88 5.81
CA GLU A 830 -19.99 -6.75 6.56
C GLU A 830 -19.30 -7.96 7.19
N VAL A 831 -20.04 -8.64 8.07
CA VAL A 831 -19.68 -10.01 8.50
C VAL A 831 -19.69 -10.91 7.27
N GLN A 832 -18.61 -11.67 7.09
CA GLN A 832 -18.41 -12.48 5.89
C GLN A 832 -19.49 -13.56 5.72
N PRO A 833 -19.94 -13.84 4.47
CA PRO A 833 -21.03 -14.78 4.22
C PRO A 833 -20.88 -16.15 4.87
N TRP A 834 -19.69 -16.75 4.82
CA TRP A 834 -19.41 -18.05 5.44
C TRP A 834 -19.73 -18.11 6.95
N ARG A 835 -19.61 -16.98 7.66
CA ARG A 835 -19.93 -16.87 9.09
C ARG A 835 -21.36 -16.40 9.29
N LYS A 836 -21.80 -15.37 8.55
CA LYS A 836 -23.14 -14.78 8.67
C LYS A 836 -24.24 -15.79 8.35
N TYR A 837 -24.01 -16.65 7.35
CA TYR A 837 -24.97 -17.61 6.80
C TYR A 837 -24.52 -19.05 6.99
N ALA A 838 -23.79 -19.36 8.07
CA ALA A 838 -23.34 -20.73 8.37
C ALA A 838 -24.49 -21.75 8.47
N GLY A 839 -25.73 -21.29 8.71
CA GLY A 839 -26.95 -22.11 8.72
C GLY A 839 -27.60 -22.30 7.33
N GLY A 840 -26.99 -21.80 6.26
CA GLY A 840 -27.56 -21.76 4.91
C GLY A 840 -27.90 -20.33 4.45
N PRO A 841 -28.12 -20.13 3.14
CA PRO A 841 -28.47 -18.82 2.60
C PRO A 841 -29.82 -18.33 3.17
N PRO A 842 -30.04 -17.01 3.23
CA PRO A 842 -31.28 -16.44 3.74
C PRO A 842 -32.47 -16.80 2.85
N GLU A 843 -33.67 -16.96 3.44
CA GLU A 843 -34.89 -17.22 2.68
C GLU A 843 -35.30 -15.98 1.84
N PRO A 844 -35.92 -16.18 0.65
CA PRO A 844 -36.41 -15.08 -0.17
C PRO A 844 -37.64 -14.41 0.47
N VAL A 845 -37.83 -13.12 0.17
CA VAL A 845 -39.07 -12.41 0.52
C VAL A 845 -40.25 -12.94 -0.29
N ASP A 846 -41.46 -12.87 0.25
CA ASP A 846 -42.65 -13.35 -0.46
C ASP A 846 -43.04 -12.47 -1.68
N GLU A 847 -42.69 -11.17 -1.62
CA GLU A 847 -42.96 -10.18 -2.68
C GLU A 847 -42.14 -10.45 -3.95
N LEU A 848 -42.81 -10.52 -5.10
CA LEU A 848 -42.14 -10.58 -6.40
C LEU A 848 -41.72 -9.18 -6.84
N THR A 849 -40.43 -8.98 -7.08
CA THR A 849 -39.90 -7.74 -7.64
C THR A 849 -39.73 -7.88 -9.14
N ARG A 850 -40.31 -6.95 -9.90
CA ARG A 850 -40.12 -6.84 -11.36
C ARG A 850 -39.31 -5.59 -11.68
N LEU A 851 -38.34 -5.70 -12.57
CA LEU A 851 -37.53 -4.62 -13.12
C LEU A 851 -37.80 -4.50 -14.61
N CYS A 852 -37.93 -3.27 -15.10
CA CYS A 852 -38.18 -2.96 -16.51
C CYS A 852 -37.12 -2.00 -17.05
N PHE A 853 -36.44 -2.43 -18.11
CA PHE A 853 -35.47 -1.65 -18.87
C PHE A 853 -36.01 -1.39 -20.28
N ARG A 854 -35.65 -0.24 -20.85
CA ARG A 854 -36.08 0.15 -22.20
C ARG A 854 -34.87 0.47 -23.05
N VAL A 855 -34.84 -0.06 -24.27
CA VAL A 855 -33.77 0.19 -25.25
C VAL A 855 -34.38 0.47 -26.61
N ASP A 856 -33.87 1.49 -27.31
CA ASP A 856 -34.35 1.91 -28.63
C ASP A 856 -33.36 1.53 -29.72
N LEU A 857 -33.86 0.91 -30.80
CA LEU A 857 -33.06 0.44 -31.94
C LEU A 857 -33.44 1.20 -33.21
N ALA A 858 -32.43 1.72 -33.93
CA ALA A 858 -32.62 2.38 -35.22
C ALA A 858 -32.79 1.39 -36.40
N PHE A 859 -32.55 0.10 -36.17
CA PHE A 859 -32.51 -0.96 -37.17
C PHE A 859 -33.28 -2.20 -36.70
N ASP A 860 -33.66 -3.05 -37.65
CA ASP A 860 -34.14 -4.40 -37.37
C ASP A 860 -32.92 -5.34 -37.35
N PRO A 861 -32.69 -6.11 -36.27
CA PRO A 861 -31.55 -7.02 -36.17
C PRO A 861 -31.52 -8.06 -37.30
N SER A 862 -30.36 -8.25 -37.92
CA SER A 862 -30.16 -9.36 -38.87
C SER A 862 -29.84 -10.67 -38.13
N PRO A 863 -30.11 -11.85 -38.73
CA PRO A 863 -29.75 -13.14 -38.14
C PRO A 863 -28.25 -13.32 -37.87
N GLU A 864 -27.40 -12.58 -38.60
CA GLU A 864 -25.94 -12.63 -38.48
C GLU A 864 -25.38 -11.69 -37.41
N GLN A 865 -26.16 -10.68 -36.96
CA GLN A 865 -25.72 -9.76 -35.90
C GLN A 865 -25.74 -10.46 -34.53
N GLN A 866 -24.61 -10.42 -33.83
CA GLN A 866 -24.55 -10.90 -32.45
C GLN A 866 -25.10 -9.81 -31.53
N LEU A 867 -26.23 -10.10 -30.85
CA LEU A 867 -26.84 -9.24 -29.85
C LEU A 867 -27.24 -10.07 -28.64
N GLU A 868 -26.64 -9.77 -27.48
CA GLU A 868 -26.79 -10.55 -26.26
C GLU A 868 -27.00 -9.65 -25.05
N LEU A 869 -27.92 -10.04 -24.16
CA LEU A 869 -27.98 -9.48 -22.83
C LEU A 869 -26.96 -10.18 -21.93
N VAL A 870 -26.34 -9.40 -21.05
CA VAL A 870 -25.55 -9.92 -19.95
C VAL A 870 -26.27 -9.59 -18.65
N VAL A 871 -26.68 -10.63 -17.94
CA VAL A 871 -27.38 -10.53 -16.66
C VAL A 871 -26.55 -11.24 -15.61
N GLU A 872 -26.28 -10.54 -14.53
CA GLU A 872 -25.56 -11.12 -13.41
C GLU A 872 -26.48 -12.04 -12.59
N GLU A 873 -25.96 -13.22 -12.22
CA GLU A 873 -26.70 -14.28 -11.54
C GLU A 873 -28.01 -14.62 -12.27
N ALA A 874 -27.99 -14.73 -13.60
CA ALA A 874 -29.22 -14.84 -14.41
C ALA A 874 -30.10 -16.04 -14.05
N ALA A 875 -29.57 -17.08 -13.40
CA ALA A 875 -30.33 -18.19 -12.83
C ALA A 875 -31.32 -17.75 -11.73
N GLU A 876 -31.09 -16.62 -11.07
CA GLU A 876 -31.97 -16.02 -10.05
C GLU A 876 -33.13 -15.22 -10.65
N TRP A 877 -33.12 -14.99 -11.97
CA TRP A 877 -34.04 -14.11 -12.65
C TRP A 877 -34.87 -14.84 -13.70
N SER A 878 -36.18 -14.58 -13.73
CA SER A 878 -36.94 -14.78 -14.97
C SER A 878 -36.70 -13.58 -15.88
N VAL A 879 -36.19 -13.80 -17.08
CA VAL A 879 -35.86 -12.74 -18.04
C VAL A 879 -36.78 -12.85 -19.26
N ALA A 880 -37.38 -11.73 -19.67
CA ALA A 880 -38.18 -11.63 -20.89
C ALA A 880 -37.82 -10.37 -21.69
N VAL A 881 -37.85 -10.49 -23.02
CA VAL A 881 -37.66 -9.37 -23.95
C VAL A 881 -38.89 -9.27 -24.84
N ASN A 882 -39.53 -8.11 -24.87
CA ASN A 882 -40.80 -7.88 -25.57
C ASN A 882 -41.87 -8.93 -25.21
N GLY A 883 -41.93 -9.33 -23.93
CA GLY A 883 -42.83 -10.36 -23.41
C GLY A 883 -42.48 -11.81 -23.77
N ARG A 884 -41.36 -12.04 -24.47
CA ARG A 884 -40.86 -13.38 -24.81
C ARG A 884 -39.77 -13.81 -23.82
N PRO A 885 -39.91 -14.96 -23.14
CA PRO A 885 -38.87 -15.47 -22.25
C PRO A 885 -37.55 -15.71 -22.99
N VAL A 886 -36.44 -15.40 -22.33
CA VAL A 886 -35.08 -15.66 -22.81
C VAL A 886 -34.28 -16.37 -21.71
N SER A 887 -33.31 -17.20 -22.10
CA SER A 887 -32.54 -18.02 -21.17
C SER A 887 -31.03 -17.89 -21.44
N PRO A 888 -30.19 -18.13 -20.41
CA PRO A 888 -28.74 -18.15 -20.58
C PRO A 888 -28.27 -19.20 -21.60
N SER A 889 -27.22 -18.88 -22.37
CA SER A 889 -26.59 -19.84 -23.29
C SER A 889 -25.73 -20.90 -22.57
N GLY A 890 -25.37 -20.64 -21.31
CA GLY A 890 -24.34 -21.39 -20.58
C GLY A 890 -22.96 -20.71 -20.64
N ASP A 891 -22.79 -19.72 -21.50
CA ASP A 891 -21.57 -18.91 -21.58
C ASP A 891 -21.66 -17.68 -20.67
N TRP A 892 -20.48 -17.11 -20.39
CA TRP A 892 -20.31 -15.90 -19.61
C TRP A 892 -19.44 -14.88 -20.38
N TRP A 893 -19.45 -13.62 -19.94
CA TRP A 893 -18.72 -12.54 -20.61
C TRP A 893 -17.36 -12.23 -19.97
N ILE A 894 -17.35 -11.60 -18.78
CA ILE A 894 -16.13 -11.20 -18.06
C ILE A 894 -15.92 -12.06 -16.81
N ASP A 895 -17.02 -12.42 -16.16
CA ASP A 895 -17.05 -13.17 -14.91
C ASP A 895 -18.10 -14.28 -15.04
N PRO A 896 -17.89 -15.48 -14.47
CA PRO A 896 -18.89 -16.56 -14.49
C PRO A 896 -20.28 -16.18 -13.95
N ALA A 897 -20.36 -15.18 -13.05
CA ALA A 897 -21.63 -14.64 -12.58
C ALA A 897 -22.37 -13.84 -13.67
N MET A 898 -21.69 -13.34 -14.70
CA MET A 898 -22.24 -12.52 -15.79
C MET A 898 -22.60 -13.38 -17.00
N GLN A 899 -23.78 -13.99 -16.94
CA GLN A 899 -24.25 -14.95 -17.95
C GLN A 899 -24.77 -14.24 -19.21
N ARG A 900 -24.52 -14.84 -20.38
CA ARG A 900 -24.94 -14.32 -21.70
C ARG A 900 -26.29 -14.91 -22.12
N LEU A 901 -27.18 -14.06 -22.62
CA LEU A 901 -28.51 -14.41 -23.11
C LEU A 901 -28.67 -13.88 -24.55
N PRO A 902 -28.70 -14.75 -25.58
CA PRO A 902 -28.92 -14.31 -26.96
C PRO A 902 -30.31 -13.69 -27.17
N VAL A 903 -30.36 -12.46 -27.69
CA VAL A 903 -31.61 -11.68 -27.84
C VAL A 903 -31.87 -11.12 -29.23
N GLY A 904 -30.94 -11.28 -30.18
CA GLY A 904 -31.12 -10.78 -31.55
C GLY A 904 -32.43 -11.19 -32.22
N HIS A 905 -32.93 -12.40 -31.92
CA HIS A 905 -34.15 -12.97 -32.49
C HIS A 905 -35.47 -12.41 -31.89
N VAL A 906 -35.41 -11.65 -30.79
CA VAL A 906 -36.57 -11.05 -30.11
C VAL A 906 -36.56 -9.52 -30.12
N LEU A 907 -35.40 -8.92 -30.39
CA LEU A 907 -35.26 -7.48 -30.59
C LEU A 907 -35.86 -7.05 -31.94
N ARG A 908 -36.36 -5.81 -32.00
CA ARG A 908 -36.97 -5.20 -33.19
C ARG A 908 -36.64 -3.72 -33.29
N ARG A 909 -36.79 -3.11 -34.45
CA ARG A 909 -36.68 -1.65 -34.59
C ARG A 909 -37.65 -0.91 -33.67
N GLY A 910 -37.19 0.19 -33.10
CA GLY A 910 -37.92 1.02 -32.14
C GLY A 910 -37.69 0.58 -30.70
N GLU A 911 -38.67 0.87 -29.83
CA GLU A 911 -38.58 0.56 -28.41
C GLU A 911 -38.73 -0.95 -28.13
N ASN A 912 -37.79 -1.47 -27.34
CA ASN A 912 -37.78 -2.82 -26.82
C ASN A 912 -37.81 -2.76 -25.28
N VAL A 913 -38.56 -3.69 -24.69
CA VAL A 913 -38.73 -3.80 -23.24
C VAL A 913 -38.04 -5.07 -22.76
N ILE A 914 -37.17 -4.93 -21.75
CA ILE A 914 -36.49 -6.04 -21.08
C ILE A 914 -37.03 -6.08 -19.65
N GLU A 915 -37.59 -7.22 -19.25
CA GLU A 915 -38.16 -7.44 -17.93
C GLU A 915 -37.39 -8.54 -17.20
N LEU A 916 -36.99 -8.23 -15.97
CA LEU A 916 -36.37 -9.16 -15.02
C LEU A 916 -37.32 -9.31 -13.84
N ALA A 917 -37.55 -10.53 -13.33
CA ALA A 917 -38.32 -10.72 -12.11
C ALA A 917 -37.71 -11.80 -11.21
N CYS A 918 -37.71 -11.54 -9.89
CA CYS A 918 -37.23 -12.47 -8.88
C CYS A 918 -37.89 -12.18 -7.51
N ARG A 919 -37.75 -13.12 -6.59
CA ARG A 919 -37.96 -12.88 -5.15
C ARG A 919 -36.59 -12.68 -4.50
N PHE A 920 -36.36 -11.51 -3.94
CA PHE A 920 -35.05 -11.14 -3.38
C PHE A 920 -34.74 -11.91 -2.11
N ARG A 921 -33.48 -12.32 -1.96
CA ARG A 921 -32.88 -12.75 -0.68
C ARG A 921 -31.96 -11.65 -0.13
N GLU A 922 -31.65 -11.70 1.16
CA GLU A 922 -30.79 -10.71 1.81
C GLU A 922 -29.37 -10.65 1.20
N ASP A 923 -28.86 -11.81 0.75
CA ASP A 923 -27.51 -11.99 0.20
C ASP A 923 -27.39 -11.63 -1.29
N MET A 924 -28.52 -11.44 -1.99
CA MET A 924 -28.51 -11.05 -3.39
C MET A 924 -28.05 -9.60 -3.56
N SER A 925 -27.12 -9.39 -4.50
CA SER A 925 -26.93 -8.08 -5.12
C SER A 925 -27.66 -8.03 -6.46
N PHE A 926 -27.83 -6.84 -7.02
CA PHE A 926 -28.17 -6.70 -8.42
C PHE A 926 -27.43 -5.50 -9.01
N GLU A 927 -26.79 -5.74 -10.14
CA GLU A 927 -25.87 -4.83 -10.82
C GLU A 927 -26.47 -4.37 -12.16
N PRO A 928 -25.82 -3.44 -12.89
CA PRO A 928 -26.29 -3.07 -14.23
C PRO A 928 -26.46 -4.28 -15.15
N VAL A 929 -27.51 -4.27 -15.98
CA VAL A 929 -27.67 -5.20 -17.10
C VAL A 929 -26.91 -4.60 -18.28
N TYR A 930 -26.30 -5.45 -19.11
CA TYR A 930 -25.61 -5.00 -20.31
C TYR A 930 -26.30 -5.56 -21.55
N LEU A 931 -26.31 -4.78 -22.63
CA LEU A 931 -26.55 -5.29 -23.98
C LEU A 931 -25.21 -5.20 -24.70
N ILE A 932 -24.72 -6.31 -25.23
CA ILE A 932 -23.42 -6.43 -25.89
C ILE A 932 -23.60 -6.95 -27.32
N GLY A 933 -22.74 -6.53 -28.25
CA GLY A 933 -22.82 -7.03 -29.63
C GLY A 933 -22.39 -6.08 -30.74
N ASP A 934 -22.96 -6.33 -31.92
CA ASP A 934 -22.63 -5.66 -33.19
C ASP A 934 -23.52 -4.45 -33.47
N PHE A 935 -23.19 -3.35 -32.78
CA PHE A 935 -23.89 -2.08 -32.89
C PHE A 935 -22.96 -0.90 -32.54
N ALA A 936 -23.36 0.30 -32.95
CA ALA A 936 -22.92 1.55 -32.36
C ALA A 936 -23.98 2.10 -31.39
N VAL A 937 -23.56 2.96 -30.46
CA VAL A 937 -24.44 3.66 -29.53
C VAL A 937 -24.46 5.15 -29.84
N GLU A 938 -25.61 5.67 -30.23
CA GLU A 938 -25.87 7.10 -30.39
C GLU A 938 -26.30 7.70 -29.04
N THR A 939 -25.74 8.86 -28.70
CA THR A 939 -26.09 9.61 -27.48
C THR A 939 -25.86 11.10 -27.69
N TYR A 940 -26.71 11.93 -27.06
CA TYR A 940 -26.64 13.40 -27.14
C TYR A 940 -26.33 14.05 -25.79
N ASP A 941 -26.66 13.37 -24.69
CA ASP A 941 -26.62 13.90 -23.32
C ASP A 941 -25.97 12.93 -22.30
N MET A 942 -25.41 11.81 -22.78
CA MET A 942 -24.88 10.71 -21.96
C MET A 942 -25.91 10.11 -20.98
N ARG A 943 -27.21 10.27 -21.25
CA ARG A 943 -28.32 9.73 -20.46
C ARG A 943 -29.32 8.94 -21.29
N THR A 944 -29.49 9.35 -22.54
CA THR A 944 -30.37 8.72 -23.52
C THR A 944 -29.52 8.05 -24.60
N PHE A 945 -29.80 6.78 -24.87
CA PHE A 945 -29.01 5.96 -25.79
C PHE A 945 -29.91 5.28 -26.81
N ARG A 946 -29.46 5.21 -28.06
CA ARG A 946 -30.09 4.49 -29.16
C ARG A 946 -29.05 3.62 -29.85
N LEU A 947 -29.40 2.38 -30.16
CA LEU A 947 -28.53 1.51 -30.94
C LEU A 947 -28.65 1.80 -32.44
N THR A 948 -27.52 1.89 -33.12
CA THR A 948 -27.39 2.17 -34.55
C THR A 948 -26.41 1.18 -35.21
N HIS A 949 -26.31 1.22 -36.54
CA HIS A 949 -25.25 0.48 -37.24
C HIS A 949 -23.88 1.11 -36.95
N GLU A 950 -22.85 0.27 -36.89
CA GLU A 950 -21.47 0.72 -36.72
C GLU A 950 -21.04 1.63 -37.88
N PRO A 951 -20.22 2.67 -37.62
CA PRO A 951 -19.66 3.49 -38.68
C PRO A 951 -18.60 2.72 -39.47
N ASP A 952 -18.42 3.04 -40.76
CA ASP A 952 -17.35 2.44 -41.58
C ASP A 952 -15.94 2.90 -41.18
N THR A 953 -15.83 4.07 -40.53
CA THR A 953 -14.56 4.69 -40.13
C THR A 953 -14.68 5.45 -38.83
N LEU A 954 -13.58 5.50 -38.07
CA LEU A 954 -13.43 6.32 -36.86
C LEU A 954 -12.47 7.48 -37.09
N ALA A 955 -12.78 8.63 -36.52
CA ALA A 955 -11.87 9.77 -36.44
C ALA A 955 -10.96 9.68 -35.22
N ALA A 956 -9.76 10.24 -35.32
CA ALA A 956 -8.87 10.41 -34.18
C ALA A 956 -9.53 11.27 -33.09
N GLY A 957 -9.30 10.93 -31.81
CA GLY A 957 -9.90 11.60 -30.66
C GLY A 957 -10.87 10.70 -29.90
N SER A 958 -11.83 11.29 -29.17
CA SER A 958 -12.82 10.53 -28.38
C SER A 958 -13.75 9.72 -29.27
N TRP A 959 -13.91 8.44 -28.95
CA TRP A 959 -14.86 7.55 -29.63
C TRP A 959 -16.26 7.54 -28.98
N ILE A 960 -16.44 8.26 -27.88
CA ILE A 960 -17.72 8.35 -27.16
C ILE A 960 -18.85 8.79 -28.09
N TYR A 961 -18.60 9.87 -28.84
CA TYR A 961 -19.57 10.42 -29.80
C TYR A 961 -19.53 9.77 -31.18
N GLN A 962 -18.75 8.69 -31.33
CA GLN A 962 -18.57 7.96 -32.59
C GLN A 962 -19.14 6.54 -32.53
N GLY A 963 -19.98 6.25 -31.52
CA GLY A 963 -20.64 4.95 -31.38
C GLY A 963 -20.12 4.09 -30.22
N TYR A 964 -19.10 4.54 -29.49
CA TYR A 964 -18.39 3.72 -28.49
C TYR A 964 -18.30 4.40 -27.11
N PRO A 965 -19.41 4.88 -26.51
CA PRO A 965 -19.40 5.57 -25.21
C PRO A 965 -19.02 4.68 -24.02
N PHE A 966 -19.19 3.36 -24.14
CA PHE A 966 -18.90 2.38 -23.08
C PHE A 966 -17.92 1.29 -23.53
N TYR A 967 -17.27 1.48 -24.68
CA TYR A 967 -16.37 0.47 -25.22
C TYR A 967 -15.07 0.44 -24.42
N ALA A 968 -14.79 -0.71 -23.82
CA ALA A 968 -13.55 -0.96 -23.09
C ALA A 968 -12.70 -2.08 -23.73
N GLY A 969 -13.01 -2.51 -24.95
CA GLY A 969 -12.32 -3.61 -25.63
C GLY A 969 -11.15 -3.20 -26.53
N ARG A 970 -10.66 -4.15 -27.33
CA ARG A 970 -9.53 -3.98 -28.26
C ARG A 970 -10.00 -3.56 -29.66
N MET A 971 -9.23 -2.70 -30.32
CA MET A 971 -9.52 -2.17 -31.66
C MET A 971 -8.25 -2.29 -32.53
N ALA A 972 -8.40 -2.73 -33.77
CA ALA A 972 -7.30 -2.85 -34.75
C ALA A 972 -7.45 -1.88 -35.93
#